data_AF-A0A3R7UE85-F1
#
_entry.id   AF-A0A3R7UE85-F1
#
_cell.length_a   1.000
_cell.length_b   1.000
_cell.length_c   1.000
_cell.angle_alpha   90.00
_cell.angle_beta   90.00
_cell.angle_gamma   90.00
#
_symmetry.space_group_name_H-M   'P 1'
#
loop_
_entity.id
_entity.type
_entity.pdbx_description
1 polymer ?
#
loop_
_entity_poly.entity_id
_entity_poly.type
_entity_poly.pdbx_seq_one_letter_code
_entity_poly.pdbx_strand_id
1 'polypeptide(L)'
;MSRPRLFKLPLFAITVLVLLTACSTEETVTTAGTNFADASDAQLSLRAISTKPWLVTGGDVLIELRITENLSAQTLSLKLNDLDVSTQLVRVSSQLQQILLSDLPLGDSVLRAELSGGLAQQLRLTNYPISGPIISGEHETPFFCQASDFITVTGAPLGPSTNSSCYVPTQVDYVYWAADEEIFKPYVLAFDRLPPTDVAQVFDESGDSIPFIVRVETGVVNRAIYEIAILHDPAEPAPTPWVTSAGWNGKLVYTHGGGCRSGWHQQGTSTGGVLREGLLARGYALVSSSLNVFGQNCNDLLASETHIMVKERFIEHYGEPVYTIATGVSGGSYQSHQTADNYPGVFDGIIVGLSFPDVTSATIFTLADARLLHHYFNDVAPDTFSEEEQRLVSGFGVWDSIANLARGAARLDPIFEPSAELEQQGGEVSVTALEALRYDSTNQNGVRATVYDHTANVYGMVPGTRIALRPLDNVGVQYGLAALNDGSITVRQFLDLNRDIGGFDRDLNHVPERHQADIEAARSAIESGRILDGGAGLAATPVIDYRSYMDAREGGDIHMIVHQYSTRQRLMEANGHADNHVMQVGGRWGYTEAEPDLGNLFSEMDRWLMGIKGDFSDSELAAKVKNHKPSTLDDACWQNDDDRSKIDELQTYSGVSDCNNLYPAYSTPRQVAGSPLANDIVACELRPPGRFDYAVQFSEQEFAELREIFSAGVCDWSQGDRSGASHQGVWKSFGPSPINQLY
;
A
#
# COMPACT_ATOMS: atom_id res chain seq x y z
N MET A 1 16.95 1.59 -74.59
CA MET A 1 18.00 1.90 -75.59
C MET A 1 18.86 3.04 -75.06
N SER A 2 20.17 2.84 -75.10
CA SER A 2 21.30 3.79 -74.99
C SER A 2 21.45 4.78 -73.82
N ARG A 3 22.45 4.41 -73.00
CA ARG A 3 23.40 5.19 -72.16
C ARG A 3 24.08 6.38 -72.90
N PRO A 4 25.10 7.08 -72.34
CA PRO A 4 25.28 7.84 -71.07
C PRO A 4 26.09 9.17 -71.27
N ARG A 5 26.33 9.98 -70.21
CA ARG A 5 27.53 10.85 -70.00
C ARG A 5 27.66 11.08 -68.47
N LEU A 6 28.66 10.66 -67.67
CA LEU A 6 30.14 10.60 -67.65
C LEU A 6 30.83 11.92 -67.21
N PHE A 7 31.74 11.77 -66.22
CA PHE A 7 32.80 12.67 -65.67
C PHE A 7 32.42 13.47 -64.40
N LYS A 8 33.26 13.67 -63.36
CA LYS A 8 34.71 13.48 -63.05
C LYS A 8 34.86 13.55 -61.50
N LEU A 9 35.58 12.63 -60.84
CA LEU A 9 36.98 12.73 -60.32
C LEU A 9 37.12 13.45 -58.93
N PRO A 10 38.27 13.39 -58.21
CA PRO A 10 38.42 12.72 -56.92
C PRO A 10 39.01 13.64 -55.81
N LEU A 11 39.15 13.16 -54.57
CA LEU A 11 40.41 13.15 -53.79
C LEU A 11 40.14 12.68 -52.36
N PHE A 12 40.91 11.69 -51.93
CA PHE A 12 41.05 11.25 -50.56
C PHE A 12 41.86 12.29 -49.77
N ALA A 13 41.35 12.71 -48.61
CA ALA A 13 42.15 13.37 -47.57
C ALA A 13 41.70 12.85 -46.20
N ILE A 14 42.71 12.40 -45.47
CA ILE A 14 42.66 11.77 -44.14
C ILE A 14 42.22 12.79 -43.10
N THR A 15 41.32 12.40 -42.19
CA THR A 15 41.24 13.05 -40.87
C THR A 15 41.10 11.97 -39.79
N VAL A 16 41.97 12.15 -38.80
CA VAL A 16 42.31 11.26 -37.68
C VAL A 16 41.11 11.08 -36.76
N LEU A 17 40.74 9.83 -36.47
CA LEU A 17 39.89 9.49 -35.33
C LEU A 17 40.75 8.81 -34.27
N VAL A 18 41.00 9.52 -33.17
CA VAL A 18 41.69 9.01 -31.99
C VAL A 18 40.75 8.02 -31.30
N LEU A 19 41.08 6.73 -31.37
CA LEU A 19 40.49 5.68 -30.54
C LEU A 19 41.10 5.76 -29.14
N LEU A 20 40.43 6.44 -28.22
CA LEU A 20 40.63 6.23 -26.79
C LEU A 20 39.95 4.91 -26.43
N THR A 21 40.74 3.85 -26.38
CA THR A 21 40.39 2.58 -25.74
C THR A 21 40.45 2.81 -24.23
N ALA A 22 39.34 3.22 -23.64
CA ALA A 22 39.14 3.07 -22.20
C ALA A 22 38.82 1.59 -21.96
N CYS A 23 39.76 0.86 -21.37
CA CYS A 23 39.48 -0.41 -20.71
C CYS A 23 38.57 -0.11 -19.52
N SER A 24 37.26 -0.21 -19.71
CA SER A 24 36.32 -0.43 -18.61
C SER A 24 36.54 -1.86 -18.14
N THR A 25 37.14 -2.03 -16.97
CA THR A 25 37.03 -3.26 -16.19
C THR A 25 35.67 -3.25 -15.50
N GLU A 26 34.61 -3.35 -16.28
CA GLU A 26 33.28 -3.70 -15.79
C GLU A 26 33.29 -5.21 -15.57
N GLU A 27 33.52 -5.63 -14.33
CA GLU A 27 32.88 -6.85 -13.86
C GLU A 27 31.38 -6.63 -14.05
N THR A 28 30.80 -7.42 -14.94
CA THR A 28 29.34 -7.53 -15.07
C THR A 28 28.85 -8.15 -13.77
N VAL A 29 28.43 -7.31 -12.82
CA VAL A 29 27.64 -7.77 -11.68
C VAL A 29 26.35 -8.32 -12.29
N THR A 30 26.16 -9.62 -12.13
CA THR A 30 24.95 -10.31 -12.59
C THR A 30 23.77 -9.81 -11.76
N THR A 31 23.09 -8.77 -12.23
CA THR A 31 21.89 -8.19 -11.60
C THR A 31 20.60 -8.94 -11.96
N ALA A 32 20.68 -9.96 -12.82
CA ALA A 32 19.68 -11.01 -12.85
C ALA A 32 19.91 -11.89 -11.63
N GLY A 33 19.21 -11.60 -10.54
CA GLY A 33 18.89 -12.63 -9.56
C GLY A 33 18.34 -13.80 -10.35
N THR A 34 19.12 -14.86 -10.47
CA THR A 34 18.58 -16.14 -10.89
C THR A 34 17.44 -16.39 -9.92
N ASN A 35 16.23 -16.53 -10.44
CA ASN A 35 15.15 -17.19 -9.71
C ASN A 35 15.77 -18.51 -9.26
N PHE A 36 16.21 -18.58 -8.01
CA PHE A 36 16.58 -19.83 -7.40
C PHE A 36 15.30 -20.63 -7.44
N ALA A 37 15.31 -21.64 -8.30
CA ALA A 37 14.20 -22.54 -8.52
C ALA A 37 13.60 -22.91 -7.16
N ASP A 38 12.26 -22.90 -7.09
CA ASP A 38 11.56 -23.84 -6.23
C ASP A 38 12.04 -25.24 -6.65
N ALA A 39 13.11 -25.69 -6.01
CA ALA A 39 13.71 -26.97 -6.28
C ALA A 39 12.91 -28.01 -5.47
N SER A 40 11.68 -28.27 -5.93
CA SER A 40 10.85 -29.37 -5.44
C SER A 40 11.52 -30.74 -5.67
N ASP A 41 12.56 -30.81 -6.51
CA ASP A 41 13.37 -31.99 -6.80
C ASP A 41 14.75 -32.04 -6.10
N ALA A 42 15.11 -31.05 -5.26
CA ALA A 42 16.40 -31.08 -4.58
C ALA A 42 16.39 -32.06 -3.39
N GLN A 43 17.32 -33.01 -3.41
CA GLN A 43 17.55 -33.97 -2.32
C GLN A 43 17.95 -33.32 -0.98
N LEU A 44 18.50 -32.11 -1.05
CA LEU A 44 18.78 -31.19 0.05
C LEU A 44 18.38 -29.79 -0.43
N SER A 45 17.54 -29.08 0.32
CA SER A 45 17.16 -27.69 0.03
C SER A 45 17.36 -26.77 1.25
N LEU A 46 17.72 -25.51 0.99
CA LEU A 46 17.93 -24.45 1.98
C LEU A 46 17.01 -23.29 1.64
N ARG A 47 16.24 -22.82 2.61
CA ARG A 47 15.30 -21.71 2.46
C ARG A 47 15.40 -20.76 3.65
N ALA A 48 15.52 -19.46 3.41
CA ALA A 48 15.24 -18.45 4.43
C ALA A 48 13.71 -18.31 4.55
N ILE A 49 13.20 -18.44 5.78
CA ILE A 49 11.75 -18.51 6.02
C ILE A 49 11.20 -17.28 6.74
N SER A 50 12.02 -16.56 7.51
CA SER A 50 11.58 -15.29 8.12
C SER A 50 11.44 -14.17 7.08
N THR A 51 12.32 -14.14 6.08
CA THR A 51 12.26 -13.19 4.98
C THR A 51 12.94 -13.75 3.74
N LYS A 52 12.89 -13.02 2.62
CA LYS A 52 13.71 -13.36 1.45
C LYS A 52 15.19 -13.26 1.83
N PRO A 53 16.05 -14.14 1.33
CA PRO A 53 17.45 -14.20 1.76
C PRO A 53 18.24 -12.90 1.51
N TRP A 54 17.78 -12.02 0.63
CA TRP A 54 18.40 -10.73 0.32
C TRP A 54 17.75 -9.53 1.04
N LEU A 55 16.87 -9.79 2.02
CA LEU A 55 16.12 -8.80 2.78
C LEU A 55 16.29 -8.99 4.29
N VAL A 56 17.33 -9.69 4.74
CA VAL A 56 17.55 -9.98 6.17
C VAL A 56 17.74 -8.69 6.94
N THR A 57 17.10 -8.53 8.10
CA THR A 57 17.29 -7.35 8.94
C THR A 57 17.64 -7.67 10.39
N GLY A 58 18.41 -6.77 11.00
CA GLY A 58 18.73 -6.87 12.43
C GLY A 58 19.72 -7.97 12.81
N GLY A 59 20.21 -8.75 11.83
CA GLY A 59 21.20 -9.79 12.04
C GLY A 59 20.62 -11.16 12.39
N ASP A 60 19.31 -11.31 12.39
CA ASP A 60 18.63 -12.59 12.65
C ASP A 60 17.99 -13.12 11.37
N VAL A 61 17.96 -14.44 11.19
CA VAL A 61 17.19 -15.08 10.11
C VAL A 61 16.86 -16.53 10.44
N LEU A 62 15.60 -16.91 10.29
CA LEU A 62 15.18 -18.29 10.44
C LEU A 62 15.38 -19.05 9.12
N ILE A 63 16.13 -20.15 9.17
CA ILE A 63 16.46 -20.99 8.01
C ILE A 63 15.81 -22.37 8.16
N GLU A 64 15.27 -22.86 7.06
CA GLU A 64 14.74 -24.20 6.89
C GLU A 64 15.65 -25.04 5.98
N LEU A 65 15.89 -26.28 6.40
CA LEU A 65 16.65 -27.27 5.66
C LEU A 65 15.79 -28.52 5.48
N ARG A 66 15.52 -28.90 4.23
CA ARG A 66 14.78 -30.13 3.90
C ARG A 66 15.69 -31.15 3.25
N ILE A 67 15.56 -32.40 3.68
CA ILE A 67 16.33 -33.55 3.20
C ILE A 67 15.36 -34.64 2.79
N THR A 68 15.57 -35.27 1.63
CA THR A 68 14.75 -36.41 1.21
C THR A 68 14.90 -37.59 2.17
N GLU A 69 13.83 -38.38 2.33
CA GLU A 69 13.75 -39.40 3.38
C GLU A 69 14.92 -40.41 3.33
N ASN A 70 15.34 -40.80 2.13
CA ASN A 70 16.46 -41.71 1.88
C ASN A 70 17.83 -41.18 2.33
N LEU A 71 17.96 -39.88 2.57
CA LEU A 71 19.20 -39.22 3.01
C LEU A 71 19.11 -38.71 4.46
N SER A 72 17.95 -38.84 5.12
CA SER A 72 17.69 -38.32 6.48
C SER A 72 18.57 -38.91 7.58
N ALA A 73 19.24 -40.04 7.33
CA ALA A 73 20.18 -40.68 8.23
C ALA A 73 21.62 -40.15 8.10
N GLN A 74 21.91 -39.35 7.06
CA GLN A 74 23.24 -38.76 6.87
C GLN A 74 23.47 -37.60 7.84
N THR A 75 24.72 -37.39 8.23
CA THR A 75 25.09 -36.27 9.09
C THR A 75 25.12 -34.98 8.26
N LEU A 76 24.41 -33.96 8.72
CA LEU A 76 24.38 -32.63 8.13
C LEU A 76 25.41 -31.72 8.83
N SER A 77 26.26 -31.07 8.03
CA SER A 77 27.11 -29.97 8.46
C SER A 77 26.56 -28.67 7.88
N LEU A 78 26.52 -27.62 8.68
CA LEU A 78 26.07 -26.29 8.30
C LEU A 78 27.14 -25.26 8.70
N LYS A 79 27.56 -24.42 7.75
CA LYS A 79 28.57 -23.39 7.96
C LYS A 79 28.08 -22.02 7.50
N LEU A 80 28.26 -21.00 8.35
CA LEU A 80 28.04 -19.59 8.03
C LEU A 80 29.40 -18.91 7.90
N ASN A 81 29.77 -18.43 6.71
CA ASN A 81 31.08 -17.83 6.44
C ASN A 81 32.24 -18.68 6.99
N ASP A 82 32.20 -19.99 6.70
CA ASP A 82 33.13 -21.03 7.18
C ASP A 82 33.07 -21.38 8.69
N LEU A 83 32.30 -20.65 9.50
CA LEU A 83 32.03 -21.00 10.90
C LEU A 83 30.98 -22.11 10.99
N ASP A 84 31.29 -23.19 11.69
CA ASP A 84 30.36 -24.30 11.92
C ASP A 84 29.23 -23.89 12.89
N VAL A 85 28.00 -23.94 12.40
CA VAL A 85 26.77 -23.64 13.16
C VAL A 85 25.88 -24.88 13.32
N SER A 86 26.38 -26.07 12.97
CA SER A 86 25.59 -27.32 12.95
C SER A 86 24.99 -27.67 14.31
N THR A 87 25.63 -27.27 15.42
CA THR A 87 25.15 -27.58 16.78
C THR A 87 23.88 -26.81 17.18
N GLN A 88 23.50 -25.79 16.41
CA GLN A 88 22.30 -24.97 16.64
C GLN A 88 21.09 -25.49 15.88
N LEU A 89 21.25 -26.52 15.04
CA LEU A 89 20.16 -27.12 14.28
C LEU A 89 19.13 -27.78 15.20
N VAL A 90 17.87 -27.41 15.01
CA VAL A 90 16.70 -28.00 15.64
C VAL A 90 16.05 -28.96 14.66
N ARG A 91 15.93 -30.23 15.06
CA ARG A 91 15.24 -31.24 14.25
C ARG A 91 13.73 -31.14 14.47
N VAL A 92 13.01 -30.69 13.45
CA VAL A 92 11.54 -30.55 13.47
C VAL A 92 10.86 -31.86 13.05
N SER A 93 11.44 -32.58 12.08
CA SER A 93 10.96 -33.91 11.68
C SER A 93 12.10 -34.81 11.18
N SER A 94 11.79 -35.99 10.64
CA SER A 94 12.81 -36.84 10.01
C SER A 94 13.50 -36.15 8.84
N GLN A 95 12.78 -35.31 8.09
CA GLN A 95 13.21 -34.66 6.84
C GLN A 95 13.43 -33.15 6.99
N LEU A 96 13.02 -32.55 8.11
CA LEU A 96 13.01 -31.11 8.32
C LEU A 96 13.90 -30.73 9.51
N GLN A 97 14.85 -29.84 9.26
CA GLN A 97 15.63 -29.18 10.31
C GLN A 97 15.54 -27.67 10.12
N GLN A 98 15.66 -26.93 11.22
CA GLN A 98 15.63 -25.47 11.22
C GLN A 98 16.73 -24.91 12.11
N ILE A 99 17.10 -23.65 11.88
CA ILE A 99 18.06 -22.92 12.68
C ILE A 99 17.70 -21.44 12.64
N LEU A 100 17.66 -20.80 13.81
CA LEU A 100 17.65 -19.34 13.90
C LEU A 100 19.12 -18.91 13.92
N LEU A 101 19.58 -18.31 12.82
CA LEU A 101 20.88 -17.66 12.81
C LEU A 101 20.74 -16.28 13.43
N SER A 102 21.75 -15.88 14.21
CA SER A 102 21.81 -14.57 14.87
C SER A 102 23.19 -13.94 14.69
N ASP A 103 23.27 -12.64 14.97
CA ASP A 103 24.48 -11.83 14.85
C ASP A 103 25.11 -11.85 13.44
N LEU A 104 24.30 -11.94 12.39
CA LEU A 104 24.80 -11.84 11.02
C LEU A 104 25.49 -10.49 10.82
N PRO A 105 26.71 -10.45 10.23
CA PRO A 105 27.33 -9.18 9.88
C PRO A 105 26.50 -8.47 8.82
N LEU A 106 26.53 -7.13 8.82
CA LEU A 106 25.90 -6.33 7.75
C LEU A 106 26.50 -6.68 6.38
N GLY A 107 25.66 -6.70 5.36
CA GLY A 107 26.01 -7.11 4.01
C GLY A 107 25.92 -8.63 3.80
N ASP A 108 26.72 -9.13 2.87
CA ASP A 108 26.61 -10.51 2.41
C ASP A 108 27.25 -11.51 3.38
N SER A 109 26.54 -12.63 3.58
CA SER A 109 27.02 -13.86 4.21
C SER A 109 26.65 -15.07 3.35
N VAL A 110 27.43 -16.15 3.46
CA VAL A 110 27.17 -17.41 2.75
C VAL A 110 26.91 -18.52 3.76
N LEU A 111 25.72 -19.10 3.68
CA LEU A 111 25.33 -20.29 4.42
C LEU A 111 25.51 -21.52 3.53
N ARG A 112 26.30 -22.49 3.97
CA ARG A 112 26.58 -23.72 3.25
C ARG A 112 26.17 -24.94 4.06
N ALA A 113 25.28 -25.75 3.50
CA ALA A 113 24.90 -27.05 4.04
C ALA A 113 25.58 -28.17 3.25
N GLU A 114 26.04 -29.21 3.94
CA GLU A 114 26.70 -30.36 3.35
C GLU A 114 26.35 -31.65 4.10
N LEU A 115 25.87 -32.66 3.38
CA LEU A 115 25.65 -34.01 3.92
C LEU A 115 26.94 -34.83 3.84
N SER A 116 27.11 -35.77 4.76
CA SER A 116 28.27 -36.68 4.80
C SER A 116 28.51 -37.47 3.50
N GLY A 117 27.48 -37.64 2.65
CA GLY A 117 27.57 -38.26 1.33
C GLY A 117 28.06 -37.33 0.20
N GLY A 118 28.43 -36.08 0.52
CA GLY A 118 29.00 -35.10 -0.42
C GLY A 118 27.99 -34.20 -1.13
N LEU A 119 26.68 -34.35 -0.88
CA LEU A 119 25.66 -33.44 -1.38
C LEU A 119 25.75 -32.11 -0.60
N ALA A 120 25.85 -31.00 -1.30
CA ALA A 120 25.95 -29.68 -0.70
C ALA A 120 25.04 -28.66 -1.38
N GLN A 121 24.62 -27.66 -0.62
CA GLN A 121 23.83 -26.51 -1.07
C GLN A 121 24.35 -25.23 -0.41
N GLN A 122 24.13 -24.09 -1.07
CA GLN A 122 24.51 -22.79 -0.54
C GLN A 122 23.38 -21.78 -0.69
N LEU A 123 23.28 -20.87 0.28
CA LEU A 123 22.35 -19.76 0.30
C LEU A 123 23.13 -18.49 0.64
N ARG A 124 23.06 -17.47 -0.23
CA ARG A 124 23.57 -16.13 0.06
C ARG A 124 22.52 -15.39 0.88
N LEU A 125 22.95 -14.77 1.97
CA LEU A 125 22.14 -13.95 2.86
C LEU A 125 22.67 -12.53 2.82
N THR A 126 21.82 -11.51 2.70
CA THR A 126 22.22 -10.10 2.75
C THR A 126 21.50 -9.42 3.90
N ASN A 127 22.27 -9.00 4.92
CA ASN A 127 21.76 -8.41 6.14
C ASN A 127 21.84 -6.87 6.14
N TYR A 128 20.76 -6.23 6.55
CA TYR A 128 20.60 -4.78 6.70
C TYR A 128 20.40 -4.41 8.17
N PRO A 129 20.67 -3.15 8.57
CA PRO A 129 20.37 -2.71 9.93
C PRO A 129 18.89 -2.89 10.29
N ILE A 130 18.58 -3.21 11.55
CA ILE A 130 17.19 -3.30 12.06
C ILE A 130 16.39 -2.00 11.86
N SER A 131 17.09 -0.88 11.67
CA SER A 131 16.49 0.43 11.40
C SER A 131 16.10 0.65 9.94
N GLY A 132 16.39 -0.28 9.03
CA GLY A 132 16.33 -0.02 7.59
C GLY A 132 17.41 0.99 7.13
N PRO A 133 17.33 1.46 5.88
CA PRO A 133 16.39 1.03 4.84
C PRO A 133 16.89 -0.21 4.08
N ILE A 134 16.01 -0.85 3.30
CA ILE A 134 16.34 -1.98 2.40
C ILE A 134 15.97 -1.68 0.94
N ILE A 135 14.71 -1.33 0.70
CA ILE A 135 14.09 -1.10 -0.60
C ILE A 135 13.50 0.31 -0.71
N SER A 136 13.28 1.01 0.41
CA SER A 136 12.55 2.30 0.41
C SER A 136 13.39 3.52 0.02
N GLY A 137 14.68 3.35 -0.23
CA GLY A 137 15.63 4.43 -0.43
C GLY A 137 16.09 5.08 0.88
N GLU A 138 16.81 6.20 0.77
CA GLU A 138 17.39 6.89 1.93
C GLU A 138 16.34 7.28 2.98
N HIS A 139 16.74 7.26 4.25
CA HIS A 139 15.86 7.69 5.33
C HIS A 139 15.48 9.17 5.21
N GLU A 140 14.19 9.44 5.37
CA GLU A 140 13.67 10.79 5.52
C GLU A 140 14.36 11.51 6.70
N THR A 141 14.78 12.76 6.46
CA THR A 141 15.42 13.63 7.46
C THR A 141 14.86 15.07 7.38
N PRO A 142 14.61 15.75 8.53
CA PRO A 142 14.69 15.25 9.91
C PRO A 142 13.65 14.15 10.17
N PHE A 143 13.78 13.39 11.26
CA PHE A 143 12.80 12.38 11.65
C PHE A 143 12.64 12.38 13.16
N PHE A 144 11.39 12.53 13.63
CA PHE A 144 11.08 12.68 15.04
C PHE A 144 10.69 11.34 15.66
N CYS A 145 11.51 10.87 16.59
CA CYS A 145 11.21 9.70 17.40
C CYS A 145 10.19 10.07 18.49
N GLN A 146 9.14 9.26 18.62
CA GLN A 146 7.98 9.54 19.48
C GLN A 146 7.68 8.39 20.46
N ALA A 147 8.64 7.48 20.69
CA ALA A 147 8.46 6.37 21.62
C ALA A 147 8.06 6.79 23.05
N SER A 148 8.49 7.97 23.52
CA SER A 148 8.06 8.52 24.81
C SER A 148 6.58 8.91 24.86
N ASP A 149 5.96 9.15 23.70
CA ASP A 149 4.55 9.53 23.55
C ASP A 149 3.67 8.32 23.19
N PHE A 150 4.28 7.17 22.86
CA PHE A 150 3.58 5.92 22.57
C PHE A 150 3.12 5.26 23.87
N ILE A 151 1.81 5.08 24.04
CA ILE A 151 1.23 4.43 25.20
C ILE A 151 1.08 2.93 24.92
N THR A 152 1.77 2.11 25.71
CA THR A 152 1.69 0.64 25.62
C THR A 152 0.36 0.11 26.14
N VAL A 153 0.11 -1.17 25.94
CA VAL A 153 -1.11 -1.87 26.43
C VAL A 153 -1.26 -1.87 27.96
N THR A 154 -0.21 -1.52 28.70
CA THR A 154 -0.27 -1.33 30.16
C THR A 154 -0.82 0.03 30.59
N GLY A 155 -0.95 0.97 29.65
CA GLY A 155 -1.25 2.38 29.90
C GLY A 155 -0.01 3.23 30.23
N ALA A 156 1.19 2.64 30.26
CA ALA A 156 2.44 3.36 30.47
C ALA A 156 3.12 3.74 29.13
N PRO A 157 3.89 4.85 29.08
CA PRO A 157 4.71 5.18 27.92
C PRO A 157 5.78 4.11 27.63
N LEU A 158 6.08 3.85 26.36
CA LEU A 158 7.12 2.90 25.94
C LEU A 158 8.52 3.32 26.41
N GLY A 159 8.77 4.63 26.47
CA GLY A 159 10.01 5.22 26.97
C GLY A 159 10.87 5.86 25.89
N PRO A 160 11.97 6.53 26.28
CA PRO A 160 12.77 7.32 25.35
C PRO A 160 13.59 6.45 24.40
N SER A 161 13.69 6.88 23.14
CA SER A 161 14.60 6.30 22.16
C SER A 161 16.07 6.50 22.59
N THR A 162 16.91 5.50 22.31
CA THR A 162 18.33 5.51 22.72
C THR A 162 19.27 6.02 21.64
N ASN A 163 18.79 6.25 20.42
CA ASN A 163 19.59 6.71 19.28
C ASN A 163 18.73 7.41 18.21
N SER A 164 19.38 7.90 17.15
CA SER A 164 18.74 8.58 16.00
C SER A 164 17.93 7.66 15.09
N SER A 165 18.03 6.34 15.25
CA SER A 165 17.20 5.34 14.58
C SER A 165 15.92 5.03 15.35
N CYS A 166 15.59 5.84 16.35
CA CYS A 166 14.43 5.70 17.22
C CYS A 166 14.36 4.39 18.02
N TYR A 167 15.48 3.67 18.15
CA TYR A 167 15.51 2.38 18.83
C TYR A 167 15.09 2.48 20.29
N VAL A 168 14.30 1.50 20.73
CA VAL A 168 13.94 1.25 22.13
C VAL A 168 14.08 -0.25 22.39
N PRO A 169 14.55 -0.70 23.57
CA PRO A 169 14.54 -2.11 23.92
C PRO A 169 13.12 -2.70 23.84
N THR A 170 13.01 -3.90 23.25
CA THR A 170 11.74 -4.63 23.19
C THR A 170 11.19 -4.90 24.58
N GLN A 171 9.89 -4.69 24.76
CA GLN A 171 9.14 -4.94 25.99
C GLN A 171 8.07 -6.00 25.73
N VAL A 172 7.77 -6.78 26.75
CA VAL A 172 6.72 -7.80 26.71
C VAL A 172 5.78 -7.55 27.87
N ASP A 173 4.54 -7.23 27.54
CA ASP A 173 3.45 -6.98 28.47
C ASP A 173 2.37 -8.05 28.30
N TYR A 174 1.48 -8.15 29.29
CA TYR A 174 0.31 -9.00 29.22
C TYR A 174 -0.95 -8.20 29.51
N VAL A 175 -2.03 -8.53 28.81
CA VAL A 175 -3.38 -8.08 29.08
C VAL A 175 -4.32 -9.29 29.15
N TYR A 176 -5.50 -9.13 29.74
CA TYR A 176 -6.56 -10.14 29.72
C TYR A 176 -7.89 -9.50 29.32
N TRP A 177 -8.78 -10.31 28.76
CA TRP A 177 -10.16 -9.89 28.53
C TRP A 177 -10.97 -10.01 29.83
N ALA A 178 -11.45 -8.87 30.34
CA ALA A 178 -12.29 -8.79 31.53
C ALA A 178 -13.75 -9.05 31.14
N ALA A 179 -14.28 -10.21 31.50
CA ALA A 179 -15.62 -10.65 31.10
C ALA A 179 -16.74 -9.72 31.58
N ASP A 180 -16.57 -9.11 32.76
CA ASP A 180 -17.59 -8.26 33.37
C ASP A 180 -17.70 -6.86 32.71
N GLU A 181 -16.60 -6.36 32.14
CA GLU A 181 -16.52 -5.01 31.56
C GLU A 181 -16.38 -5.02 30.03
N GLU A 182 -16.15 -6.19 29.42
CA GLU A 182 -15.95 -6.36 27.98
C GLU A 182 -14.81 -5.46 27.43
N ILE A 183 -13.69 -5.42 28.15
CA ILE A 183 -12.48 -4.68 27.76
C ILE A 183 -11.19 -5.45 28.07
N PHE A 184 -10.11 -5.11 27.38
CA PHE A 184 -8.77 -5.55 27.76
C PHE A 184 -8.23 -4.75 28.96
N LYS A 185 -7.67 -5.45 29.95
CA LYS A 185 -7.01 -4.84 31.11
C LYS A 185 -5.59 -5.40 31.30
N PRO A 186 -4.65 -4.61 31.86
CA PRO A 186 -3.30 -5.10 32.16
C PRO A 186 -3.33 -6.33 33.08
N TYR A 187 -2.58 -7.37 32.70
CA TYR A 187 -2.38 -8.60 33.46
C TYR A 187 -0.99 -8.59 34.09
N VAL A 188 -0.92 -8.73 35.42
CA VAL A 188 0.35 -8.76 36.15
C VAL A 188 0.44 -10.06 36.93
N LEU A 189 1.32 -10.96 36.49
CA LEU A 189 1.67 -12.15 37.22
C LEU A 189 2.77 -11.83 38.25
N ALA A 190 2.39 -11.72 39.52
CA ALA A 190 3.33 -11.51 40.61
C ALA A 190 3.07 -12.54 41.73
N PHE A 191 4.13 -13.03 42.37
CA PHE A 191 4.04 -14.09 43.39
C PHE A 191 3.16 -13.71 44.59
N ASP A 192 3.00 -12.41 44.86
CA ASP A 192 2.19 -11.85 45.95
C ASP A 192 0.80 -11.35 45.48
N ARG A 193 0.46 -11.53 44.20
CA ARG A 193 -0.79 -11.06 43.60
C ARG A 193 -1.59 -12.23 43.04
N LEU A 194 -2.81 -12.42 43.54
CA LEU A 194 -3.75 -13.38 42.96
C LEU A 194 -4.12 -12.94 41.53
N PRO A 195 -4.30 -13.89 40.59
CA PRO A 195 -4.86 -13.58 39.27
C PRO A 195 -6.22 -12.89 39.38
N PRO A 196 -6.59 -12.03 38.40
CA PRO A 196 -7.93 -11.44 38.35
C PRO A 196 -9.02 -12.52 38.31
N THR A 197 -10.18 -12.23 38.90
CA THR A 197 -11.29 -13.20 38.99
C THR A 197 -12.24 -13.17 37.79
N ASP A 198 -12.17 -12.11 36.98
CA ASP A 198 -13.00 -11.82 35.81
C ASP A 198 -12.31 -12.16 34.47
N VAL A 199 -11.23 -12.95 34.50
CA VAL A 199 -10.56 -13.41 33.27
C VAL A 199 -11.50 -14.32 32.47
N ALA A 200 -11.89 -13.86 31.28
CA ALA A 200 -12.70 -14.65 30.37
C ALA A 200 -11.95 -15.91 29.89
N GLN A 201 -12.72 -16.86 29.36
CA GLN A 201 -12.18 -18.08 28.77
C GLN A 201 -12.45 -18.06 27.26
N VAL A 202 -11.48 -18.56 26.50
CA VAL A 202 -11.65 -18.91 25.08
C VAL A 202 -11.36 -20.39 24.91
N PHE A 203 -11.74 -20.93 23.77
CA PHE A 203 -11.62 -22.37 23.50
C PHE A 203 -10.69 -22.58 22.32
N ASP A 204 -9.74 -23.47 22.48
CA ASP A 204 -8.87 -23.88 21.38
C ASP A 204 -9.61 -24.79 20.38
N GLU A 205 -8.93 -25.21 19.31
CA GLU A 205 -9.52 -26.09 18.29
C GLU A 205 -9.89 -27.48 18.84
N SER A 206 -9.31 -27.89 19.98
CA SER A 206 -9.62 -29.15 20.67
C SER A 206 -10.83 -29.03 21.59
N GLY A 207 -11.31 -27.80 21.84
CA GLY A 207 -12.38 -27.48 22.76
C GLY A 207 -11.92 -27.32 24.21
N ASP A 208 -10.61 -27.28 24.46
CA ASP A 208 -10.05 -27.05 25.78
C ASP A 208 -10.14 -25.56 26.14
N SER A 209 -10.48 -25.29 27.40
CA SER A 209 -10.62 -23.93 27.92
C SER A 209 -9.23 -23.35 28.22
N ILE A 210 -8.93 -22.20 27.62
CA ILE A 210 -7.73 -21.43 27.91
C ILE A 210 -8.12 -20.04 28.42
N PRO A 211 -7.39 -19.48 29.41
CA PRO A 211 -7.66 -18.13 29.89
C PRO A 211 -7.39 -17.14 28.75
N PHE A 212 -8.28 -16.15 28.60
CA PHE A 212 -8.15 -15.11 27.57
C PHE A 212 -7.10 -14.07 27.99
N ILE A 213 -5.85 -14.51 28.05
CA ILE A 213 -4.66 -13.72 28.33
C ILE A 213 -3.89 -13.55 27.03
N VAL A 214 -3.48 -12.33 26.75
CA VAL A 214 -2.79 -11.92 25.53
C VAL A 214 -1.43 -11.39 25.92
N ARG A 215 -0.38 -11.98 25.34
CA ARG A 215 0.98 -11.47 25.38
C ARG A 215 1.14 -10.42 24.28
N VAL A 216 1.69 -9.26 24.61
CA VAL A 216 1.98 -8.18 23.66
C VAL A 216 3.47 -7.85 23.68
N GLU A 217 4.15 -8.05 22.56
CA GLU A 217 5.52 -7.60 22.35
C GLU A 217 5.51 -6.24 21.66
N THR A 218 6.19 -5.25 22.24
CA THR A 218 6.34 -3.91 21.67
C THR A 218 7.82 -3.60 21.47
N GLY A 219 8.21 -3.22 20.26
CA GLY A 219 9.60 -2.91 19.92
C GLY A 219 9.71 -1.95 18.75
N VAL A 220 10.92 -1.81 18.19
CA VAL A 220 11.18 -0.93 17.03
C VAL A 220 11.89 -1.67 15.91
N VAL A 221 11.32 -1.63 14.70
CA VAL A 221 11.94 -2.06 13.43
C VAL A 221 11.67 -0.98 12.37
N ASN A 222 12.61 -0.75 11.46
CA ASN A 222 12.50 0.31 10.43
C ASN A 222 12.22 1.73 10.99
N ARG A 223 12.74 2.04 12.18
CA ARG A 223 12.38 3.23 13.00
C ARG A 223 10.90 3.27 13.43
N ALA A 224 10.07 2.31 13.05
CA ALA A 224 8.66 2.17 13.41
C ALA A 224 8.48 1.41 14.72
N ILE A 225 7.54 1.85 15.55
CA ILE A 225 7.12 1.07 16.73
C ILE A 225 6.20 -0.02 16.23
N TYR A 226 6.48 -1.28 16.56
CA TYR A 226 5.60 -2.41 16.24
C TYR A 226 4.99 -2.99 17.51
N GLU A 227 3.83 -3.62 17.35
CA GLU A 227 3.20 -4.45 18.37
C GLU A 227 2.87 -5.83 17.77
N ILE A 228 3.08 -6.89 18.56
CA ILE A 228 2.69 -8.27 18.24
C ILE A 228 1.86 -8.81 19.40
N ALA A 229 0.60 -9.18 19.14
CA ALA A 229 -0.30 -9.77 20.11
C ALA A 229 -0.62 -11.23 19.78
N ILE A 230 -0.58 -12.09 20.80
CA ILE A 230 -0.91 -13.51 20.69
C ILE A 230 -1.57 -13.98 21.99
N LEU A 231 -2.56 -14.86 21.91
CA LEU A 231 -3.03 -15.58 23.09
C LEU A 231 -1.87 -16.37 23.68
N HIS A 232 -1.55 -16.14 24.95
CA HIS A 232 -0.48 -16.83 25.66
C HIS A 232 -0.63 -16.62 27.17
N ASP A 233 -0.65 -17.73 27.91
CA ASP A 233 -0.62 -17.69 29.37
C ASP A 233 0.84 -17.57 29.83
N PRO A 234 1.21 -16.57 30.65
CA PRO A 234 2.57 -16.42 31.17
C PRO A 234 3.05 -17.60 32.05
N ALA A 235 2.16 -18.52 32.44
CA ALA A 235 2.53 -19.80 33.06
C ALA A 235 3.11 -20.82 32.06
N GLU A 236 2.87 -20.65 30.76
CA GLU A 236 3.47 -21.44 29.69
C GLU A 236 4.90 -20.97 29.38
N PRO A 237 5.77 -21.84 28.81
CA PRO A 237 7.03 -21.39 28.25
C PRO A 237 6.84 -20.21 27.28
N ALA A 238 7.78 -19.27 27.29
CA ALA A 238 7.75 -18.15 26.36
C ALA A 238 7.80 -18.67 24.90
N PRO A 239 7.04 -18.07 23.97
CA PRO A 239 7.06 -18.50 22.59
C PRO A 239 8.46 -18.39 21.96
N THR A 240 8.76 -19.34 21.10
CA THR A 240 9.92 -19.36 20.19
C THR A 240 9.46 -19.89 18.84
N PRO A 241 10.27 -19.85 17.77
CA PRO A 241 9.91 -20.50 16.50
C PRO A 241 9.55 -21.99 16.59
N TRP A 242 9.94 -22.68 17.67
CA TRP A 242 9.69 -24.11 17.88
C TRP A 242 8.81 -24.40 19.11
N VAL A 243 8.41 -23.37 19.84
CA VAL A 243 7.54 -23.46 21.02
C VAL A 243 6.38 -22.51 20.80
N THR A 244 5.28 -23.05 20.30
CA THR A 244 4.05 -22.30 20.00
C THR A 244 3.22 -22.13 21.27
N SER A 245 2.52 -21.00 21.40
CA SER A 245 1.49 -20.90 22.44
C SER A 245 0.30 -21.80 22.12
N ALA A 246 -0.30 -22.40 23.15
CA ALA A 246 -1.48 -23.24 23.00
C ALA A 246 -2.69 -22.48 22.43
N GLY A 247 -2.77 -21.17 22.65
CA GLY A 247 -3.87 -20.34 22.15
C GLY A 247 -3.73 -19.87 20.70
N TRP A 248 -2.63 -20.19 20.01
CA TRP A 248 -2.41 -19.73 18.64
C TRP A 248 -2.77 -20.80 17.62
N ASN A 249 -3.63 -20.43 16.66
CA ASN A 249 -4.08 -21.30 15.57
C ASN A 249 -3.13 -21.33 14.35
N GLY A 250 -1.92 -20.78 14.49
CA GLY A 250 -0.94 -20.70 13.40
C GLY A 250 -1.19 -19.59 12.37
N LYS A 251 -2.23 -18.78 12.52
CA LYS A 251 -2.65 -17.75 11.53
C LYS A 251 -2.30 -16.35 12.02
N LEU A 252 -1.97 -15.47 11.08
CA LEU A 252 -1.53 -14.10 11.36
C LEU A 252 -2.44 -13.07 10.68
N VAL A 253 -2.81 -12.01 11.40
CA VAL A 253 -3.48 -10.82 10.85
C VAL A 253 -2.59 -9.60 11.04
N TYR A 254 -2.24 -8.94 9.94
CA TYR A 254 -1.57 -7.65 9.94
C TYR A 254 -2.62 -6.54 9.88
N THR A 255 -2.69 -5.71 10.91
CA THR A 255 -3.67 -4.62 11.02
C THR A 255 -3.05 -3.29 10.62
N HIS A 256 -3.80 -2.48 9.87
CA HIS A 256 -3.36 -1.19 9.36
C HIS A 256 -4.22 -0.05 9.89
N GLY A 257 -3.60 1.14 10.03
CA GLY A 257 -4.29 2.37 10.40
C GLY A 257 -4.61 3.27 9.20
N GLY A 258 -5.75 3.95 9.29
CA GLY A 258 -6.24 4.90 8.29
C GLY A 258 -5.54 6.26 8.32
N GLY A 259 -6.09 7.23 7.57
CA GLY A 259 -5.58 8.61 7.46
C GLY A 259 -4.53 8.78 6.36
N CYS A 260 -4.17 10.02 6.06
CA CYS A 260 -3.08 10.44 5.16
C CYS A 260 -3.17 11.97 5.05
N ARG A 261 -2.64 12.74 6.01
CA ARG A 261 -2.73 14.21 5.96
C ARG A 261 -1.59 14.94 6.65
N SER A 262 -1.12 14.44 7.80
CA SER A 262 -0.11 15.12 8.62
C SER A 262 1.08 14.23 9.03
N GLY A 263 1.09 12.98 8.56
CA GLY A 263 2.03 11.94 8.96
C GLY A 263 3.35 12.03 8.21
N TRP A 264 4.12 13.07 8.50
CA TRP A 264 5.39 13.39 7.83
C TRP A 264 6.53 13.42 8.84
N HIS A 265 7.74 12.96 8.48
CA HIS A 265 8.95 13.13 9.29
C HIS A 265 8.83 12.63 10.74
N GLN A 266 8.05 11.57 10.99
CA GLN A 266 7.71 11.13 12.35
C GLN A 266 7.64 9.60 12.50
N GLN A 267 7.94 9.11 13.70
CA GLN A 267 7.80 7.70 14.08
C GLN A 267 6.33 7.28 14.29
N GLY A 268 5.48 8.18 14.79
CA GLY A 268 4.11 7.89 15.20
C GLY A 268 3.98 7.42 16.65
N THR A 269 2.78 7.57 17.21
CA THR A 269 2.42 7.30 18.62
C THR A 269 1.35 6.22 18.77
N SER A 270 0.91 5.61 17.67
CA SER A 270 -0.08 4.55 17.65
C SER A 270 0.20 3.54 16.54
N THR A 271 -0.37 2.35 16.62
CA THR A 271 -0.39 1.36 15.52
C THR A 271 -1.81 1.23 14.94
N GLY A 272 -2.01 0.35 13.95
CA GLY A 272 -3.34 -0.09 13.52
C GLY A 272 -4.11 -0.83 14.62
N GLY A 273 -3.46 -1.20 15.72
CA GLY A 273 -4.04 -1.81 16.91
C GLY A 273 -4.12 -3.33 16.84
N VAL A 274 -3.47 -4.00 17.78
CA VAL A 274 -3.35 -5.47 17.83
C VAL A 274 -4.34 -6.15 18.79
N LEU A 275 -5.01 -5.38 19.64
CA LEU A 275 -6.02 -5.90 20.56
C LEU A 275 -7.40 -5.92 19.88
N ARG A 276 -7.70 -7.00 19.17
CA ARG A 276 -9.01 -7.25 18.51
C ARG A 276 -9.63 -8.50 19.09
N GLU A 277 -10.58 -8.33 20.01
CA GLU A 277 -11.23 -9.42 20.75
C GLU A 277 -11.70 -10.53 19.81
N GLY A 278 -12.55 -10.23 18.82
CA GLY A 278 -13.12 -11.26 17.94
C GLY A 278 -12.13 -12.03 17.07
N LEU A 279 -10.91 -11.50 16.86
CA LEU A 279 -9.83 -12.22 16.16
C LEU A 279 -8.97 -13.02 17.14
N LEU A 280 -8.61 -12.41 18.27
CA LEU A 280 -7.84 -13.09 19.33
C LEU A 280 -8.62 -14.27 19.89
N ALA A 281 -9.93 -14.13 20.13
CA ALA A 281 -10.81 -15.19 20.62
C ALA A 281 -10.90 -16.40 19.66
N ARG A 282 -10.55 -16.20 18.38
CA ARG A 282 -10.46 -17.25 17.35
C ARG A 282 -9.05 -17.81 17.19
N GLY A 283 -8.11 -17.39 18.04
CA GLY A 283 -6.73 -17.86 18.07
C GLY A 283 -5.78 -17.20 17.07
N TYR A 284 -6.18 -16.13 16.38
CA TYR A 284 -5.28 -15.40 15.49
C TYR A 284 -4.20 -14.67 16.29
N ALA A 285 -2.97 -14.66 15.80
CA ALA A 285 -1.98 -13.67 16.18
C ALA A 285 -2.21 -12.38 15.39
N LEU A 286 -1.94 -11.22 15.99
CA LEU A 286 -2.09 -9.92 15.37
C LEU A 286 -0.79 -9.14 15.43
N VAL A 287 -0.48 -8.43 14.35
CA VAL A 287 0.68 -7.54 14.26
C VAL A 287 0.26 -6.19 13.69
N SER A 288 1.00 -5.15 14.07
CA SER A 288 0.85 -3.82 13.51
C SER A 288 2.09 -2.98 13.76
N SER A 289 2.20 -1.85 13.05
CA SER A 289 3.27 -0.89 13.24
C SER A 289 2.84 0.54 13.00
N SER A 290 3.54 1.49 13.62
CA SER A 290 3.25 2.93 13.55
C SER A 290 3.46 3.52 12.16
N LEU A 291 4.41 2.99 11.37
CA LEU A 291 4.58 3.36 9.96
C LEU A 291 3.62 2.61 9.01
N ASN A 292 2.77 1.72 9.54
CA ASN A 292 1.63 1.14 8.82
C ASN A 292 0.29 1.80 9.21
N VAL A 293 0.36 3.01 9.75
CA VAL A 293 -0.77 3.92 9.92
C VAL A 293 -0.55 5.09 8.99
N PHE A 294 -1.33 5.21 7.92
CA PHE A 294 -1.08 6.26 6.91
C PHE A 294 -1.35 7.68 7.43
N GLY A 295 -2.13 7.84 8.50
CA GLY A 295 -2.22 9.08 9.25
C GLY A 295 -0.88 9.53 9.84
N GLN A 296 0.09 8.62 9.97
CA GLN A 296 1.43 8.86 10.52
C GLN A 296 2.57 8.67 9.51
N ASN A 297 2.35 7.91 8.44
CA ASN A 297 3.30 7.62 7.37
C ASN A 297 2.54 7.37 6.06
N CYS A 298 2.21 8.42 5.31
CA CYS A 298 1.51 8.25 4.03
C CYS A 298 2.50 7.98 2.88
N ASN A 299 3.30 6.93 3.02
CA ASN A 299 4.27 6.43 2.05
C ASN A 299 4.18 4.90 1.99
N ASP A 300 3.63 4.39 0.89
CA ASP A 300 3.33 2.97 0.73
C ASP A 300 4.59 2.11 0.53
N LEU A 301 5.68 2.68 0.01
CA LEU A 301 6.96 1.98 -0.13
C LEU A 301 7.59 1.71 1.23
N LEU A 302 7.67 2.76 2.05
CA LEU A 302 8.16 2.67 3.43
C LEU A 302 7.25 1.80 4.30
N ALA A 303 5.93 1.85 4.06
CA ALA A 303 4.99 0.94 4.70
C ALA A 303 5.24 -0.52 4.28
N SER A 304 5.46 -0.80 2.99
CA SER A 304 5.77 -2.14 2.46
C SER A 304 7.05 -2.72 3.06
N GLU A 305 8.11 -1.91 3.16
CA GLU A 305 9.35 -2.32 3.83
C GLU A 305 9.11 -2.64 5.31
N THR A 306 8.34 -1.80 6.01
CA THR A 306 7.95 -2.05 7.40
C THR A 306 7.15 -3.35 7.54
N HIS A 307 6.22 -3.67 6.62
CA HIS A 307 5.49 -4.95 6.64
C HIS A 307 6.44 -6.16 6.57
N ILE A 308 7.42 -6.09 5.66
CA ILE A 308 8.42 -7.15 5.47
C ILE A 308 9.22 -7.36 6.76
N MET A 309 9.73 -6.27 7.36
CA MET A 309 10.58 -6.33 8.56
C MET A 309 9.81 -6.75 9.82
N VAL A 310 8.55 -6.32 9.97
CA VAL A 310 7.71 -6.75 11.10
C VAL A 310 7.31 -8.22 10.95
N LYS A 311 7.02 -8.69 9.73
CA LYS A 311 6.72 -10.10 9.47
C LYS A 311 7.95 -10.98 9.69
N GLU A 312 9.14 -10.53 9.28
CA GLU A 312 10.41 -11.18 9.59
C GLU A 312 10.59 -11.35 11.10
N ARG A 313 10.44 -10.25 11.83
CA ARG A 313 10.49 -10.20 13.29
C ARG A 313 9.51 -11.17 13.95
N PHE A 314 8.28 -11.27 13.43
CA PHE A 314 7.30 -12.24 13.91
C PHE A 314 7.79 -13.68 13.69
N ILE A 315 8.25 -14.02 12.49
CA ILE A 315 8.63 -15.40 12.17
C ILE A 315 9.84 -15.86 12.98
N GLU A 316 10.79 -14.97 13.26
CA GLU A 316 11.97 -15.26 14.10
C GLU A 316 11.65 -15.50 15.56
N HIS A 317 10.50 -15.00 16.03
CA HIS A 317 10.10 -15.08 17.43
C HIS A 317 9.01 -16.13 17.68
N TYR A 318 8.12 -16.36 16.71
CA TYR A 318 6.92 -17.19 16.88
C TYR A 318 6.82 -18.33 15.84
N GLY A 319 7.61 -18.30 14.77
CA GLY A 319 7.57 -19.28 13.69
C GLY A 319 6.75 -18.83 12.47
N GLU A 320 6.89 -19.58 11.36
CA GLU A 320 6.22 -19.28 10.08
C GLU A 320 4.70 -19.50 10.21
N PRO A 321 3.86 -18.47 9.98
CA PRO A 321 2.41 -18.64 10.01
C PRO A 321 1.92 -19.44 8.79
N VAL A 322 0.80 -20.14 8.94
CA VAL A 322 0.13 -20.87 7.85
C VAL A 322 -0.22 -19.91 6.70
N TYR A 323 -0.72 -18.73 7.07
CA TYR A 323 -0.96 -17.60 6.18
C TYR A 323 -0.98 -16.28 6.95
N THR A 324 -0.85 -15.18 6.23
CA THR A 324 -0.99 -13.80 6.73
C THR A 324 -2.10 -13.06 6.00
N ILE A 325 -3.09 -12.54 6.72
CA ILE A 325 -4.12 -11.63 6.19
C ILE A 325 -3.76 -10.20 6.51
N ALA A 326 -3.75 -9.31 5.52
CA ALA A 326 -3.71 -7.87 5.77
C ALA A 326 -5.13 -7.30 5.90
N THR A 327 -5.33 -6.38 6.85
CA THR A 327 -6.62 -5.71 7.02
C THR A 327 -6.50 -4.25 7.42
N GLY A 328 -7.35 -3.43 6.85
CA GLY A 328 -7.38 -2.00 7.12
C GLY A 328 -8.46 -1.28 6.32
N VAL A 329 -8.85 -0.12 6.83
CA VAL A 329 -9.87 0.73 6.24
C VAL A 329 -9.22 2.03 5.76
N SER A 330 -9.68 2.61 4.64
CA SER A 330 -9.21 3.91 4.13
C SER A 330 -7.69 3.91 3.84
N GLY A 331 -6.90 4.70 4.58
CA GLY A 331 -5.43 4.62 4.68
C GLY A 331 -4.87 3.19 4.72
N GLY A 332 -5.56 2.29 5.43
CA GLY A 332 -5.18 0.89 5.53
C GLY A 332 -5.40 0.07 4.25
N SER A 333 -6.33 0.47 3.37
CA SER A 333 -6.58 -0.25 2.12
C SER A 333 -5.48 0.00 1.09
N TYR A 334 -4.98 1.24 0.97
CA TYR A 334 -3.92 1.57 0.00
C TYR A 334 -2.72 0.66 0.18
N GLN A 335 -2.20 0.61 1.41
CA GLN A 335 -1.02 -0.17 1.73
C GLN A 335 -1.25 -1.68 1.62
N SER A 336 -2.48 -2.16 1.85
CA SER A 336 -2.82 -3.56 1.63
C SER A 336 -2.78 -3.91 0.15
N HIS A 337 -3.45 -3.13 -0.70
CA HIS A 337 -3.44 -3.31 -2.16
C HIS A 337 -2.03 -3.17 -2.73
N GLN A 338 -1.35 -2.06 -2.46
CA GLN A 338 -0.04 -1.77 -3.03
C GLN A 338 1.04 -2.74 -2.54
N THR A 339 1.01 -3.16 -1.27
CA THR A 339 1.97 -4.19 -0.79
C THR A 339 1.66 -5.55 -1.42
N ALA A 340 0.40 -5.97 -1.48
CA ALA A 340 0.03 -7.25 -2.07
C ALA A 340 0.39 -7.31 -3.56
N ASP A 341 0.22 -6.21 -4.29
CA ASP A 341 0.51 -6.13 -5.72
C ASP A 341 2.02 -6.06 -6.00
N ASN A 342 2.73 -5.15 -5.30
CA ASN A 342 4.13 -4.87 -5.57
C ASN A 342 5.09 -5.85 -4.89
N TYR A 343 4.69 -6.46 -3.77
CA TYR A 343 5.53 -7.33 -2.94
C TYR A 343 4.80 -8.65 -2.60
N PRO A 344 4.47 -9.50 -3.60
CA PRO A 344 3.69 -10.72 -3.40
C PRO A 344 4.37 -11.69 -2.44
N GLY A 345 3.57 -12.28 -1.54
CA GLY A 345 4.02 -13.18 -0.47
C GLY A 345 4.17 -12.51 0.90
N VAL A 346 4.11 -11.17 0.96
CA VAL A 346 3.97 -10.46 2.25
C VAL A 346 2.61 -10.76 2.88
N PHE A 347 1.55 -10.76 2.07
CA PHE A 347 0.21 -11.17 2.46
C PHE A 347 -0.26 -12.33 1.57
N ASP A 348 -0.97 -13.28 2.15
CA ASP A 348 -1.61 -14.38 1.43
C ASP A 348 -3.05 -14.02 1.00
N GLY A 349 -3.69 -13.06 1.68
CA GLY A 349 -5.01 -12.51 1.36
C GLY A 349 -5.22 -11.15 2.03
N ILE A 350 -6.14 -10.34 1.51
CA ILE A 350 -6.45 -9.02 2.07
C ILE A 350 -7.96 -8.84 2.32
N ILE A 351 -8.29 -8.26 3.48
CA ILE A 351 -9.65 -7.83 3.84
C ILE A 351 -9.61 -6.33 4.08
N VAL A 352 -10.02 -5.56 3.08
CA VAL A 352 -9.92 -4.10 3.07
C VAL A 352 -11.32 -3.48 3.15
N GLY A 353 -11.40 -2.24 3.63
CA GLY A 353 -12.68 -1.54 3.57
C GLY A 353 -12.61 -0.03 3.37
N LEU A 354 -13.74 0.55 2.95
CA LEU A 354 -13.81 1.93 2.44
C LEU A 354 -12.62 2.22 1.51
N SER A 355 -12.44 1.32 0.55
CA SER A 355 -11.14 1.13 -0.08
C SER A 355 -10.81 2.15 -1.15
N PHE A 356 -9.52 2.21 -1.45
CA PHE A 356 -8.93 2.92 -2.56
C PHE A 356 -7.83 2.04 -3.19
N PRO A 357 -7.56 2.16 -4.51
CA PRO A 357 -6.49 1.42 -5.16
C PRO A 357 -5.10 1.91 -4.73
N ASP A 358 -4.88 3.23 -4.73
CA ASP A 358 -3.62 3.86 -4.32
C ASP A 358 -3.82 5.32 -3.90
N VAL A 359 -2.80 5.91 -3.27
CA VAL A 359 -2.84 7.32 -2.83
C VAL A 359 -2.76 8.27 -4.04
N THR A 360 -1.88 8.00 -4.99
CA THR A 360 -1.47 8.96 -6.02
C THR A 360 -2.56 9.28 -7.03
N SER A 361 -3.34 8.30 -7.46
CA SER A 361 -4.33 8.49 -8.52
C SER A 361 -5.76 8.54 -8.00
N ALA A 362 -6.13 7.68 -7.05
CA ALA A 362 -7.50 7.66 -6.51
C ALA A 362 -7.80 8.88 -5.64
N THR A 363 -6.85 9.19 -4.76
CA THR A 363 -7.00 10.19 -3.72
C THR A 363 -6.52 11.54 -4.24
N ILE A 364 -5.25 11.68 -4.58
CA ILE A 364 -4.66 12.99 -4.90
C ILE A 364 -5.33 13.68 -6.08
N PHE A 365 -5.63 12.98 -7.18
CA PHE A 365 -6.24 13.61 -8.37
C PHE A 365 -7.60 14.21 -8.04
N THR A 366 -8.48 13.42 -7.43
CA THR A 366 -9.82 13.85 -7.03
C THR A 366 -9.78 15.07 -6.11
N LEU A 367 -8.78 15.14 -5.22
CA LEU A 367 -8.64 16.19 -4.21
C LEU A 367 -8.07 17.48 -4.80
N ALA A 368 -7.06 17.36 -5.67
CA ALA A 368 -6.53 18.49 -6.43
C ALA A 368 -7.63 19.11 -7.30
N ASP A 369 -8.39 18.29 -8.02
CA ASP A 369 -9.45 18.74 -8.89
C ASP A 369 -10.63 19.36 -8.10
N ALA A 370 -10.97 18.80 -6.93
CA ALA A 370 -11.94 19.40 -6.02
C ALA A 370 -11.50 20.77 -5.51
N ARG A 371 -10.20 20.95 -5.17
CA ARG A 371 -9.66 22.26 -4.76
C ARG A 371 -9.70 23.28 -5.90
N LEU A 372 -9.42 22.87 -7.15
CA LEU A 372 -9.59 23.76 -8.32
C LEU A 372 -11.05 24.18 -8.51
N LEU A 373 -11.99 23.24 -8.47
CA LEU A 373 -13.42 23.53 -8.62
C LEU A 373 -13.94 24.42 -7.49
N HIS A 374 -13.54 24.14 -6.25
CA HIS A 374 -13.90 24.95 -5.09
C HIS A 374 -13.44 26.41 -5.26
N HIS A 375 -12.17 26.62 -5.64
CA HIS A 375 -11.65 27.97 -5.90
C HIS A 375 -12.39 28.65 -7.06
N TYR A 376 -12.64 27.92 -8.14
CA TYR A 376 -13.34 28.50 -9.29
C TYR A 376 -14.75 28.98 -8.93
N PHE A 377 -15.54 28.15 -8.24
CA PHE A 377 -16.93 28.48 -7.91
C PHE A 377 -17.06 29.55 -6.81
N ASN A 378 -16.06 29.72 -5.94
CA ASN A 378 -16.14 30.69 -4.85
C ASN A 378 -15.40 32.01 -5.13
N ASP A 379 -14.27 31.95 -5.83
CA ASP A 379 -13.36 33.10 -5.96
C ASP A 379 -13.27 33.64 -7.39
N VAL A 380 -13.30 32.77 -8.40
CA VAL A 380 -13.10 33.16 -9.81
C VAL A 380 -14.42 33.57 -10.47
N ALA A 381 -15.46 32.75 -10.33
CA ALA A 381 -16.75 32.94 -10.97
C ALA A 381 -17.93 32.68 -10.01
N PRO A 382 -18.00 33.40 -8.87
CA PRO A 382 -19.10 33.24 -7.92
C PRO A 382 -20.46 33.53 -8.58
N ASP A 383 -21.48 32.80 -8.15
CA ASP A 383 -22.88 32.93 -8.60
C ASP A 383 -23.12 32.64 -10.10
N THR A 384 -22.15 32.06 -10.82
CA THR A 384 -22.29 31.70 -12.26
C THR A 384 -22.79 30.27 -12.51
N PHE A 385 -22.73 29.42 -11.47
CA PHE A 385 -23.27 28.05 -11.46
C PHE A 385 -24.12 27.88 -10.19
N SER A 386 -25.31 27.31 -10.33
CA SER A 386 -26.11 26.80 -9.21
C SER A 386 -25.42 25.63 -8.53
N GLU A 387 -25.77 25.35 -7.26
CA GLU A 387 -25.21 24.21 -6.51
C GLU A 387 -25.36 22.88 -7.26
N GLU A 388 -26.51 22.66 -7.91
CA GLU A 388 -26.75 21.46 -8.71
C GLU A 388 -25.83 21.39 -9.94
N GLU A 389 -25.62 22.50 -10.65
CA GLU A 389 -24.66 22.55 -11.75
C GLU A 389 -23.23 22.30 -11.27
N GLN A 390 -22.83 22.87 -10.13
CA GLN A 390 -21.51 22.63 -9.53
C GLN A 390 -21.33 21.14 -9.17
N ARG A 391 -22.36 20.53 -8.57
CA ARG A 391 -22.38 19.11 -8.24
C ARG A 391 -22.22 18.25 -9.50
N LEU A 392 -22.96 18.54 -10.55
CA LEU A 392 -22.87 17.82 -11.84
C LEU A 392 -21.52 18.02 -12.53
N VAL A 393 -20.91 19.21 -12.44
CA VAL A 393 -19.54 19.46 -12.95
C VAL A 393 -18.50 18.67 -12.17
N SER A 394 -18.66 18.55 -10.84
CA SER A 394 -17.75 17.77 -10.00
C SER A 394 -17.93 16.26 -10.14
N GLY A 395 -19.14 15.80 -10.49
CA GLY A 395 -19.50 14.39 -10.55
C GLY A 395 -19.87 13.77 -9.20
N PHE A 396 -19.71 14.51 -8.10
CA PHE A 396 -19.96 14.00 -6.75
C PHE A 396 -21.46 13.78 -6.47
N GLY A 397 -21.75 12.84 -5.56
CA GLY A 397 -23.11 12.53 -5.13
C GLY A 397 -23.76 13.65 -4.32
N VAL A 398 -22.96 14.40 -3.56
CA VAL A 398 -23.39 15.52 -2.71
C VAL A 398 -22.52 16.74 -3.00
N TRP A 399 -23.14 17.91 -3.16
CA TRP A 399 -22.46 19.17 -3.47
C TRP A 399 -21.37 19.55 -2.45
N ASP A 400 -21.64 19.36 -1.14
CA ASP A 400 -20.69 19.64 -0.06
C ASP A 400 -19.35 18.88 -0.21
N SER A 401 -19.33 17.78 -0.98
CA SER A 401 -18.11 17.03 -1.27
C SER A 401 -17.05 17.90 -1.95
N ILE A 402 -17.43 18.93 -2.71
CA ILE A 402 -16.48 19.85 -3.37
C ILE A 402 -15.58 20.52 -2.32
N ALA A 403 -16.19 21.15 -1.29
CA ALA A 403 -15.44 21.79 -0.22
C ALA A 403 -14.71 20.77 0.67
N ASN A 404 -15.37 19.66 1.02
CA ASN A 404 -14.77 18.61 1.86
C ASN A 404 -13.49 18.03 1.24
N LEU A 405 -13.53 17.70 -0.04
CA LEU A 405 -12.38 17.15 -0.77
C LEU A 405 -11.34 18.23 -1.08
N ALA A 406 -11.74 19.49 -1.31
CA ALA A 406 -10.80 20.62 -1.39
C ALA A 406 -9.96 20.77 -0.12
N ARG A 407 -10.59 20.68 1.06
CA ARG A 407 -9.91 20.62 2.36
C ARG A 407 -8.97 19.43 2.48
N GLY A 408 -9.35 18.29 1.90
CA GLY A 408 -8.48 17.13 1.85
C GLY A 408 -7.15 17.45 1.12
N ALA A 409 -7.16 18.29 0.08
CA ALA A 409 -5.96 18.65 -0.68
C ALA A 409 -4.81 19.27 0.13
N ALA A 410 -5.01 19.59 1.41
CA ALA A 410 -3.97 20.00 2.36
C ALA A 410 -2.70 19.13 2.35
N ARG A 411 -2.82 17.83 2.03
CA ARG A 411 -1.66 16.92 1.91
C ARG A 411 -0.76 17.19 0.69
N LEU A 412 -1.19 18.03 -0.23
CA LEU A 412 -0.48 18.42 -1.45
C LEU A 412 0.22 19.77 -1.30
N ASP A 413 -0.14 20.50 -0.24
CA ASP A 413 0.20 21.89 -0.02
C ASP A 413 1.29 21.96 1.06
N PRO A 414 2.49 22.49 0.75
CA PRO A 414 3.57 22.59 1.73
C PRO A 414 3.39 23.78 2.68
N ILE A 415 2.47 24.71 2.41
CA ILE A 415 2.36 25.99 3.12
C ILE A 415 1.30 25.90 4.22
N PHE A 416 1.72 26.21 5.45
CA PHE A 416 0.80 26.36 6.57
C PHE A 416 0.49 27.85 6.80
N GLU A 417 -0.75 28.27 6.51
CA GLU A 417 -1.24 29.62 6.84
C GLU A 417 -2.34 29.54 7.91
N PRO A 418 -2.09 30.00 9.16
CA PRO A 418 -3.05 29.88 10.25
C PRO A 418 -4.38 30.63 10.04
N SER A 419 -4.40 31.61 9.15
CA SER A 419 -5.57 32.44 8.84
C SER A 419 -6.31 31.99 7.58
N ALA A 420 -5.82 30.97 6.88
CA ALA A 420 -6.49 30.44 5.70
C ALA A 420 -7.76 29.68 6.11
N GLU A 421 -8.74 29.68 5.22
CA GLU A 421 -9.92 28.82 5.37
C GLU A 421 -9.51 27.34 5.32
N LEU A 422 -10.32 26.45 5.91
CA LEU A 422 -9.97 25.02 6.02
C LEU A 422 -9.73 24.37 4.64
N GLU A 423 -10.46 24.81 3.62
CA GLU A 423 -10.39 24.36 2.24
C GLU A 423 -9.08 24.76 1.55
N GLN A 424 -8.40 25.78 2.07
CA GLN A 424 -7.12 26.33 1.59
C GLN A 424 -5.92 25.96 2.48
N GLN A 425 -6.17 25.34 3.64
CA GLN A 425 -5.10 24.93 4.57
C GLN A 425 -4.12 23.94 3.92
N GLY A 426 -2.83 24.08 4.23
CA GLY A 426 -1.75 23.17 3.88
C GLY A 426 -0.72 23.02 5.01
N GLY A 427 0.41 22.37 4.71
CA GLY A 427 1.61 22.34 5.56
C GLY A 427 1.41 21.67 6.92
N GLU A 428 0.39 20.82 7.05
CA GLU A 428 -0.01 20.22 8.32
C GLU A 428 1.02 19.19 8.79
N VAL A 429 1.41 19.27 10.06
CA VAL A 429 2.29 18.29 10.73
C VAL A 429 1.66 17.92 12.06
N SER A 430 1.81 16.66 12.49
CA SER A 430 1.30 16.20 13.79
C SER A 430 2.31 16.29 14.94
N VAL A 431 3.57 16.62 14.66
CA VAL A 431 4.60 16.83 15.69
C VAL A 431 4.83 18.32 15.89
N THR A 432 4.63 18.83 17.10
CA THR A 432 4.84 20.26 17.43
C THR A 432 6.26 20.74 17.09
N ALA A 433 7.27 19.88 17.29
CA ALA A 433 8.66 20.23 16.96
C ALA A 433 8.93 20.41 15.45
N LEU A 434 8.08 19.85 14.57
CA LEU A 434 8.14 20.07 13.13
C LEU A 434 7.58 21.44 12.72
N GLU A 435 6.71 22.05 13.53
CA GLU A 435 6.07 23.33 13.18
C GLU A 435 7.10 24.44 12.95
N ALA A 436 8.15 24.49 13.78
CA ALA A 436 9.24 25.45 13.65
C ALA A 436 10.22 25.14 12.50
N LEU A 437 10.14 23.93 11.93
CA LEU A 437 11.02 23.49 10.85
C LEU A 437 10.33 23.56 9.48
N ARG A 438 9.04 23.92 9.43
CA ARG A 438 8.25 23.97 8.19
C ARG A 438 8.92 24.82 7.12
N TYR A 439 8.70 24.39 5.88
CA TYR A 439 8.97 25.18 4.70
C TYR A 439 8.05 26.41 4.67
N ASP A 440 8.64 27.59 4.44
CA ASP A 440 7.91 28.82 4.14
C ASP A 440 8.81 29.81 3.36
N SER A 441 8.28 30.99 3.06
CA SER A 441 9.02 32.04 2.33
C SER A 441 10.33 32.50 3.01
N THR A 442 10.43 32.35 4.33
CA THR A 442 11.60 32.68 5.18
C THR A 442 12.47 31.46 5.46
N ASN A 443 11.93 30.25 5.38
CA ASN A 443 12.61 28.96 5.54
C ASN A 443 12.45 28.08 4.29
N GLN A 444 13.06 28.51 3.18
CA GLN A 444 12.96 27.82 1.87
C GLN A 444 13.61 26.41 1.85
N ASN A 445 14.26 26.04 2.94
CA ASN A 445 14.96 24.77 3.14
C ASN A 445 14.30 23.90 4.21
N GLY A 446 13.13 24.32 4.72
CA GLY A 446 12.38 23.62 5.74
C GLY A 446 11.73 22.34 5.26
N VAL A 447 11.05 21.67 6.19
CA VAL A 447 10.26 20.47 5.97
C VAL A 447 9.05 20.82 5.11
N ARG A 448 8.97 20.21 3.94
CA ARG A 448 7.79 20.28 3.07
C ARG A 448 6.86 19.12 3.43
N ALA A 449 5.71 19.44 3.98
CA ALA A 449 4.74 18.49 4.50
C ALA A 449 3.76 18.03 3.40
N THR A 450 4.29 17.43 2.31
CA THR A 450 3.47 16.94 1.20
C THR A 450 3.72 15.47 0.93
N VAL A 451 2.71 14.78 0.37
CA VAL A 451 2.86 13.37 -0.06
C VAL A 451 3.97 13.19 -1.09
N TYR A 452 4.21 14.18 -1.96
CA TYR A 452 5.27 14.09 -2.97
C TYR A 452 6.66 14.16 -2.32
N ASP A 453 6.85 15.12 -1.42
CA ASP A 453 8.12 15.30 -0.70
C ASP A 453 8.41 14.08 0.20
N HIS A 454 7.38 13.51 0.81
CA HIS A 454 7.46 12.27 1.58
C HIS A 454 7.76 11.03 0.72
N THR A 455 7.56 11.11 -0.60
CA THR A 455 7.79 10.03 -1.60
C THR A 455 8.97 10.35 -2.53
N ALA A 456 9.85 11.29 -2.14
CA ALA A 456 10.92 11.80 -3.00
C ALA A 456 11.93 10.74 -3.46
N ASN A 457 12.11 9.63 -2.72
CA ASN A 457 12.96 8.52 -3.15
C ASN A 457 12.46 7.86 -4.44
N VAL A 458 11.14 7.92 -4.70
CA VAL A 458 10.52 7.36 -5.91
C VAL A 458 10.43 8.41 -7.00
N TYR A 459 9.91 9.60 -6.66
CA TYR A 459 9.64 10.63 -7.67
C TYR A 459 10.88 11.43 -8.06
N GLY A 460 11.90 11.46 -7.22
CA GLY A 460 13.06 12.33 -7.39
C GLY A 460 12.77 13.79 -7.02
N MET A 461 13.77 14.63 -7.22
CA MET A 461 13.76 16.05 -6.85
C MET A 461 13.90 16.95 -8.06
N VAL A 462 13.29 18.14 -8.01
CA VAL A 462 13.57 19.21 -8.96
C VAL A 462 15.05 19.60 -8.85
N PRO A 463 15.82 19.63 -9.98
CA PRO A 463 17.25 19.89 -9.94
C PRO A 463 17.64 21.15 -9.18
N GLY A 464 18.57 21.00 -8.22
CA GLY A 464 19.09 22.11 -7.41
C GLY A 464 18.17 22.60 -6.29
N THR A 465 17.07 21.89 -5.99
CA THR A 465 16.12 22.22 -4.92
C THR A 465 15.87 21.02 -4.00
N ARG A 466 15.03 21.21 -2.97
CA ARG A 466 14.49 20.12 -2.12
C ARG A 466 13.00 19.84 -2.37
N ILE A 467 12.52 20.21 -3.55
CA ILE A 467 11.11 20.05 -3.91
C ILE A 467 11.00 18.77 -4.73
N ALA A 468 10.13 17.85 -4.32
CA ALA A 468 9.90 16.62 -5.08
C ALA A 468 9.27 16.90 -6.45
N LEU A 469 9.58 16.00 -7.40
CA LEU A 469 8.83 15.91 -8.65
C LEU A 469 7.42 15.38 -8.38
N ARG A 470 6.45 15.75 -9.22
CA ARG A 470 5.02 15.46 -8.99
C ARG A 470 4.37 14.77 -10.19
N PRO A 471 3.78 13.58 -10.01
CA PRO A 471 2.88 12.98 -10.99
C PRO A 471 1.48 13.60 -10.88
N LEU A 472 1.34 14.89 -11.24
CA LEU A 472 0.06 15.62 -11.19
C LEU A 472 -0.10 16.52 -12.42
N ASP A 473 -1.11 16.27 -13.25
CA ASP A 473 -1.38 16.97 -14.51
C ASP A 473 -2.86 17.35 -14.63
N ASN A 474 -3.18 18.56 -15.09
CA ASN A 474 -4.53 18.94 -15.50
C ASN A 474 -4.59 19.57 -16.91
N VAL A 475 -3.51 19.45 -17.70
CA VAL A 475 -3.47 19.89 -19.09
C VAL A 475 -4.40 19.01 -19.93
N GLY A 476 -5.28 19.65 -20.71
CA GLY A 476 -6.23 18.94 -21.57
C GLY A 476 -7.45 18.34 -20.87
N VAL A 477 -7.53 18.37 -19.54
CA VAL A 477 -8.71 17.94 -18.77
C VAL A 477 -9.86 18.93 -18.98
N GLN A 478 -11.00 18.42 -19.44
CA GLN A 478 -12.20 19.20 -19.76
C GLN A 478 -13.23 19.14 -18.61
N TYR A 479 -13.08 19.99 -17.60
CA TYR A 479 -13.99 20.01 -16.45
C TYR A 479 -15.43 20.31 -16.90
N GLY A 480 -16.38 19.52 -16.40
CA GLY A 480 -17.80 19.65 -16.74
C GLY A 480 -18.21 19.11 -18.11
N LEU A 481 -17.37 18.31 -18.79
CA LEU A 481 -17.68 17.79 -20.14
C LEU A 481 -18.98 16.97 -20.18
N ALA A 482 -19.19 16.04 -19.25
CA ALA A 482 -20.45 15.28 -19.19
C ALA A 482 -21.65 16.20 -18.92
N ALA A 483 -21.52 17.14 -17.97
CA ALA A 483 -22.57 18.12 -17.67
C ALA A 483 -22.93 19.01 -18.88
N LEU A 484 -21.94 19.37 -19.72
CA LEU A 484 -22.19 20.07 -20.98
C LEU A 484 -22.96 19.18 -21.96
N ASN A 485 -22.51 17.95 -22.15
CA ASN A 485 -23.10 17.03 -23.12
C ASN A 485 -24.53 16.63 -22.74
N ASP A 486 -24.86 16.60 -21.45
CA ASP A 486 -26.21 16.38 -20.93
C ASP A 486 -27.10 17.64 -20.99
N GLY A 487 -26.53 18.79 -21.34
CA GLY A 487 -27.23 20.08 -21.40
C GLY A 487 -27.52 20.70 -20.03
N SER A 488 -26.90 20.19 -18.97
CA SER A 488 -27.03 20.69 -17.60
C SER A 488 -26.30 22.02 -17.39
N ILE A 489 -25.22 22.26 -18.15
CA ILE A 489 -24.56 23.56 -18.22
C ILE A 489 -24.51 24.07 -19.67
N THR A 490 -24.42 25.38 -19.83
CA THR A 490 -24.34 26.03 -21.14
C THR A 490 -22.93 25.92 -21.75
N VAL A 491 -22.84 26.09 -23.09
CA VAL A 491 -21.56 26.21 -23.81
C VAL A 491 -20.71 27.34 -23.21
N ARG A 492 -21.34 28.48 -22.84
CA ARG A 492 -20.64 29.62 -22.24
C ARG A 492 -20.03 29.26 -20.88
N GLN A 493 -20.81 28.66 -19.99
CA GLN A 493 -20.34 28.15 -18.69
C GLN A 493 -19.15 27.19 -18.86
N PHE A 494 -19.24 26.23 -19.81
CA PHE A 494 -18.16 25.28 -20.05
C PHE A 494 -16.86 25.95 -20.55
N LEU A 495 -16.97 26.91 -21.47
CA LEU A 495 -15.82 27.65 -21.99
C LEU A 495 -15.20 28.56 -20.91
N ASP A 496 -16.02 29.27 -20.13
CA ASP A 496 -15.54 30.11 -19.03
C ASP A 496 -14.82 29.27 -17.97
N LEU A 497 -15.42 28.14 -17.57
CA LEU A 497 -14.81 27.21 -16.62
C LEU A 497 -13.43 26.76 -17.13
N ASN A 498 -13.35 26.22 -18.34
CA ASN A 498 -12.10 25.62 -18.80
C ASN A 498 -11.02 26.66 -19.17
N ARG A 499 -11.41 27.90 -19.46
CA ARG A 499 -10.48 29.02 -19.66
C ARG A 499 -9.87 29.50 -18.35
N ASP A 500 -10.68 29.62 -17.30
CA ASP A 500 -10.31 30.36 -16.09
C ASP A 500 -10.05 29.44 -14.86
N ILE A 501 -10.21 28.11 -14.98
CA ILE A 501 -9.95 27.14 -13.89
C ILE A 501 -8.48 27.09 -13.43
N GLY A 502 -7.54 27.37 -14.34
CA GLY A 502 -6.11 27.39 -14.05
C GLY A 502 -5.52 26.08 -13.54
N GLY A 503 -4.53 26.18 -12.66
CA GLY A 503 -3.78 25.07 -12.09
C GLY A 503 -3.05 25.46 -10.81
N PHE A 504 -1.99 24.71 -10.50
CA PHE A 504 -1.22 24.85 -9.26
C PHE A 504 0.27 25.01 -9.54
N ASP A 505 0.93 25.94 -8.86
CA ASP A 505 2.39 25.97 -8.81
C ASP A 505 2.95 24.87 -7.89
N ARG A 506 4.27 24.90 -7.60
CA ARG A 506 4.94 23.89 -6.75
C ARG A 506 4.55 23.98 -5.27
N ASP A 507 4.06 25.13 -4.83
CA ASP A 507 3.59 25.36 -3.47
C ASP A 507 2.06 25.31 -3.38
N LEU A 508 1.42 24.77 -4.42
CA LEU A 508 -0.01 24.59 -4.54
C LEU A 508 -0.81 25.90 -4.52
N ASN A 509 -0.18 27.03 -4.83
CA ASN A 509 -0.91 28.27 -5.08
C ASN A 509 -1.68 28.16 -6.39
N HIS A 510 -2.90 28.72 -6.42
CA HIS A 510 -3.68 28.83 -7.65
C HIS A 510 -2.99 29.78 -8.64
N VAL A 511 -2.78 29.30 -9.86
CA VAL A 511 -2.18 30.07 -10.96
C VAL A 511 -3.05 29.96 -12.23
N PRO A 512 -3.03 30.96 -13.13
CA PRO A 512 -3.81 30.92 -14.37
C PRO A 512 -3.43 29.76 -15.30
N GLU A 513 -2.19 29.29 -15.24
CA GLU A 513 -1.69 28.20 -16.06
C GLU A 513 -2.08 26.83 -15.49
N ARG A 514 -2.49 25.92 -16.37
CA ARG A 514 -2.68 24.50 -16.03
C ARG A 514 -1.36 23.87 -15.59
N HIS A 515 -1.42 23.06 -14.54
CA HIS A 515 -0.25 22.37 -14.02
C HIS A 515 0.04 21.12 -14.84
N GLN A 516 1.33 20.88 -15.10
CA GLN A 516 1.80 19.73 -15.87
C GLN A 516 2.57 18.78 -14.95
N ALA A 517 2.36 17.47 -15.14
CA ALA A 517 3.12 16.47 -14.41
C ALA A 517 4.59 16.46 -14.84
N ASP A 518 5.48 16.22 -13.87
CA ASP A 518 6.85 15.84 -14.18
C ASP A 518 6.85 14.45 -14.82
N ILE A 519 7.31 14.34 -16.07
CA ILE A 519 7.19 13.11 -16.85
C ILE A 519 7.97 11.95 -16.21
N GLU A 520 9.09 12.24 -15.57
CA GLU A 520 9.91 11.28 -14.83
C GLU A 520 9.19 10.76 -13.58
N ALA A 521 8.45 11.62 -12.87
CA ALA A 521 7.67 11.20 -11.71
C ALA A 521 6.44 10.39 -12.11
N ALA A 522 5.74 10.78 -13.20
CA ALA A 522 4.65 9.99 -13.76
C ALA A 522 5.13 8.60 -14.17
N ARG A 523 6.25 8.53 -14.89
CA ARG A 523 6.91 7.28 -15.28
C ARG A 523 7.28 6.44 -14.06
N SER A 524 7.98 7.01 -13.08
CA SER A 524 8.39 6.29 -11.87
C SER A 524 7.19 5.77 -11.08
N ALA A 525 6.11 6.56 -10.97
CA ALA A 525 4.88 6.15 -10.29
C ALA A 525 4.26 4.89 -10.91
N ILE A 526 4.25 4.79 -12.24
CA ILE A 526 3.71 3.64 -12.98
C ILE A 526 4.69 2.46 -12.94
N GLU A 527 5.97 2.69 -13.25
CA GLU A 527 7.00 1.63 -13.33
C GLU A 527 7.19 0.89 -12.00
N SER A 528 7.00 1.58 -10.87
CA SER A 528 7.18 1.04 -9.51
C SER A 528 5.88 0.62 -8.81
N GLY A 529 4.73 0.75 -9.48
CA GLY A 529 3.43 0.37 -8.94
C GLY A 529 2.92 1.30 -7.81
N ARG A 530 3.37 2.56 -7.75
CA ARG A 530 2.74 3.59 -6.91
C ARG A 530 1.37 3.99 -7.45
N ILE A 531 1.19 3.92 -8.76
CA ILE A 531 -0.11 3.69 -9.36
C ILE A 531 -0.34 2.17 -9.33
N LEU A 532 -1.38 1.71 -8.63
CA LEU A 532 -1.67 0.28 -8.50
C LEU A 532 -1.89 -0.34 -9.88
N ASP A 533 -1.26 -1.47 -10.18
CA ASP A 533 -1.34 -2.17 -11.47
C ASP A 533 -2.51 -3.18 -11.48
N GLY A 534 -2.61 -3.99 -10.44
CA GLY A 534 -3.62 -5.06 -10.30
C GLY A 534 -3.28 -6.36 -11.04
N GLY A 535 -2.32 -6.33 -11.97
CA GLY A 535 -1.86 -7.49 -12.73
C GLY A 535 -0.68 -8.24 -12.12
N ALA A 536 -0.10 -7.69 -11.05
CA ALA A 536 1.08 -8.25 -10.40
C ALA A 536 0.68 -9.23 -9.28
N GLY A 537 1.10 -8.98 -8.04
CA GLY A 537 0.75 -9.85 -6.93
C GLY A 537 -0.76 -9.93 -6.64
N LEU A 538 -1.53 -8.88 -6.94
CA LEU A 538 -2.97 -8.91 -6.74
C LEU A 538 -3.69 -9.86 -7.67
N ALA A 539 -3.14 -10.19 -8.85
CA ALA A 539 -3.73 -11.18 -9.76
C ALA A 539 -3.92 -12.56 -9.10
N ALA A 540 -3.12 -12.85 -8.08
CA ALA A 540 -3.11 -14.11 -7.34
C ALA A 540 -3.33 -13.94 -5.83
N THR A 541 -3.96 -12.83 -5.41
CA THR A 541 -4.30 -12.58 -4.00
C THR A 541 -5.82 -12.57 -3.82
N PRO A 542 -6.40 -13.37 -2.92
CA PRO A 542 -7.79 -13.21 -2.47
C PRO A 542 -8.04 -11.81 -1.88
N VAL A 543 -9.03 -11.10 -2.41
CA VAL A 543 -9.43 -9.75 -1.96
C VAL A 543 -10.90 -9.79 -1.53
N ILE A 544 -11.15 -9.50 -0.26
CA ILE A 544 -12.49 -9.15 0.23
C ILE A 544 -12.49 -7.65 0.51
N ASP A 545 -13.34 -6.92 -0.20
CA ASP A 545 -13.48 -5.47 -0.06
C ASP A 545 -14.88 -5.13 0.47
N TYR A 546 -14.94 -4.63 1.70
CA TYR A 546 -16.19 -4.35 2.38
C TYR A 546 -16.36 -2.86 2.67
N ARG A 547 -17.59 -2.35 2.68
CA ARG A 547 -17.79 -0.93 3.00
C ARG A 547 -19.13 -0.59 3.62
N SER A 548 -19.14 0.47 4.40
CA SER A 548 -20.34 1.29 4.60
C SER A 548 -20.47 2.29 3.45
N TYR A 549 -21.70 2.66 3.10
CA TYR A 549 -21.96 3.62 2.02
C TYR A 549 -21.79 5.06 2.53
N MET A 550 -20.86 5.80 1.92
CA MET A 550 -20.49 7.16 2.37
C MET A 550 -20.83 8.24 1.34
N ASP A 551 -21.13 7.88 0.09
CA ASP A 551 -21.35 8.85 -0.99
C ASP A 551 -22.58 9.75 -0.78
N ALA A 552 -23.52 9.35 0.07
CA ALA A 552 -24.71 10.13 0.45
C ALA A 552 -24.55 10.89 1.78
N ARG A 553 -23.35 10.91 2.36
CA ARG A 553 -23.11 11.58 3.65
C ARG A 553 -23.27 13.10 3.52
N GLU A 554 -24.08 13.69 4.39
CA GLU A 554 -24.19 15.14 4.54
C GLU A 554 -22.80 15.75 4.86
N GLY A 555 -22.45 16.87 4.20
CA GLY A 555 -21.11 17.45 4.31
C GLY A 555 -20.03 16.77 3.46
N GLY A 556 -20.38 15.73 2.70
CA GLY A 556 -19.48 14.98 1.82
C GLY A 556 -18.50 14.06 2.55
N ASP A 557 -17.97 13.08 1.81
CA ASP A 557 -16.98 12.13 2.31
C ASP A 557 -16.03 11.70 1.19
N ILE A 558 -14.74 11.59 1.49
CA ILE A 558 -13.71 11.13 0.54
C ILE A 558 -13.84 9.64 0.20
N HIS A 559 -14.48 8.84 1.06
CA HIS A 559 -14.63 7.39 0.86
C HIS A 559 -15.74 7.09 -0.14
N MET A 560 -15.60 7.58 -1.37
CA MET A 560 -16.54 7.34 -2.46
C MET A 560 -16.48 5.89 -2.93
N ILE A 561 -17.61 5.33 -3.36
CA ILE A 561 -17.70 3.93 -3.80
C ILE A 561 -16.97 3.68 -5.12
N VAL A 562 -16.78 4.72 -5.94
CA VAL A 562 -16.06 4.63 -7.21
C VAL A 562 -14.65 4.06 -7.05
N HIS A 563 -13.97 4.32 -5.94
CA HIS A 563 -12.60 3.86 -5.74
C HIS A 563 -12.48 2.33 -5.70
N GLN A 564 -13.49 1.65 -5.14
CA GLN A 564 -13.54 0.18 -5.13
C GLN A 564 -13.77 -0.38 -6.55
N TYR A 565 -14.58 0.32 -7.35
CA TYR A 565 -14.78 0.00 -8.76
C TYR A 565 -13.52 0.30 -9.60
N SER A 566 -12.74 1.33 -9.28
CA SER A 566 -11.45 1.59 -9.91
C SER A 566 -10.47 0.45 -9.66
N THR A 567 -10.37 -0.07 -8.43
CA THR A 567 -9.55 -1.26 -8.13
C THR A 567 -9.99 -2.47 -8.96
N ARG A 568 -11.30 -2.75 -9.01
CA ARG A 568 -11.82 -3.86 -9.83
C ARG A 568 -11.55 -3.67 -11.31
N GLN A 569 -11.69 -2.44 -11.83
CA GLN A 569 -11.43 -2.15 -13.23
C GLN A 569 -9.97 -2.43 -13.60
N ARG A 570 -9.01 -2.09 -12.73
CA ARG A 570 -7.58 -2.40 -12.94
C ARG A 570 -7.31 -3.90 -12.95
N LEU A 571 -7.93 -4.66 -12.04
CA LEU A 571 -7.86 -6.12 -12.07
C LEU A 571 -8.40 -6.68 -13.40
N MET A 572 -9.53 -6.15 -13.90
CA MET A 572 -10.13 -6.58 -15.16
C MET A 572 -9.26 -6.22 -16.37
N GLU A 573 -8.68 -5.03 -16.39
CA GLU A 573 -7.82 -4.56 -17.49
C GLU A 573 -6.50 -5.34 -17.55
N ALA A 574 -5.90 -5.63 -16.39
CA ALA A 574 -4.63 -6.35 -16.33
C ALA A 574 -4.78 -7.87 -16.52
N ASN A 575 -5.86 -8.47 -16.01
CA ASN A 575 -6.02 -9.93 -15.94
C ASN A 575 -7.13 -10.48 -16.84
N GLY A 576 -7.99 -9.63 -17.41
CA GLY A 576 -9.20 -10.02 -18.13
C GLY A 576 -10.35 -10.50 -17.23
N HIS A 577 -10.17 -10.52 -15.91
CA HIS A 577 -11.17 -10.90 -14.92
C HIS A 577 -10.86 -10.30 -13.54
N ALA A 578 -11.82 -10.38 -12.62
CA ALA A 578 -11.64 -10.01 -11.20
C ALA A 578 -12.15 -11.12 -10.27
N ASP A 579 -11.99 -12.39 -10.68
CA ASP A 579 -12.52 -13.56 -9.97
C ASP A 579 -12.02 -13.71 -8.52
N ASN A 580 -10.91 -13.06 -8.18
CA ASN A 580 -10.31 -13.03 -6.86
C ASN A 580 -10.75 -11.83 -5.99
N HIS A 581 -11.64 -10.96 -6.49
CA HIS A 581 -12.07 -9.75 -5.78
C HIS A 581 -13.58 -9.74 -5.52
N VAL A 582 -13.95 -9.76 -4.24
CA VAL A 582 -15.34 -9.78 -3.75
C VAL A 582 -15.70 -8.46 -3.08
N MET A 583 -16.79 -7.84 -3.53
CA MET A 583 -17.27 -6.55 -3.02
C MET A 583 -18.52 -6.73 -2.13
N GLN A 584 -18.48 -6.21 -0.91
CA GLN A 584 -19.53 -6.36 0.11
C GLN A 584 -19.98 -4.99 0.64
N VAL A 585 -21.21 -4.56 0.35
CA VAL A 585 -21.66 -3.16 0.61
C VAL A 585 -22.82 -3.09 1.59
N GLY A 586 -22.65 -2.36 2.70
CA GLY A 586 -23.73 -2.09 3.65
C GLY A 586 -23.93 -3.14 4.75
N GLY A 587 -23.01 -4.08 4.92
CA GLY A 587 -23.03 -5.01 6.05
C GLY A 587 -22.86 -4.32 7.42
N ARG A 588 -23.11 -5.08 8.49
CA ARG A 588 -22.87 -4.68 9.87
C ARG A 588 -21.52 -5.22 10.31
N TRP A 589 -20.51 -4.36 10.26
CA TRP A 589 -19.10 -4.73 10.30
C TRP A 589 -18.57 -4.91 11.73
N GLY A 590 -18.84 -6.06 12.34
CA GLY A 590 -18.28 -6.44 13.64
C GLY A 590 -18.08 -7.95 13.79
N TYR A 591 -17.95 -8.40 15.03
CA TYR A 591 -17.81 -9.82 15.40
C TYR A 591 -18.93 -10.31 16.33
N THR A 592 -19.89 -9.44 16.65
CA THR A 592 -20.98 -9.72 17.60
C THR A 592 -22.18 -10.31 16.88
N GLU A 593 -23.14 -10.87 17.63
CA GLU A 593 -24.40 -11.34 17.03
C GLU A 593 -25.19 -10.20 16.36
N ALA A 594 -25.11 -8.98 16.89
CA ALA A 594 -25.78 -7.80 16.34
C ALA A 594 -25.10 -7.27 15.06
N GLU A 595 -23.79 -7.44 14.96
CA GLU A 595 -22.94 -6.99 13.85
C GLU A 595 -22.00 -8.12 13.40
N PRO A 596 -22.49 -9.18 12.76
CA PRO A 596 -21.70 -10.39 12.57
C PRO A 596 -20.83 -10.39 11.30
N ASP A 597 -21.04 -9.44 10.39
CA ASP A 597 -20.63 -9.64 8.99
C ASP A 597 -19.12 -9.58 8.80
N LEU A 598 -18.39 -8.74 9.55
CA LEU A 598 -16.93 -8.72 9.45
C LEU A 598 -16.32 -10.04 9.95
N GLY A 599 -16.84 -10.56 11.06
CA GLY A 599 -16.49 -11.88 11.56
C GLY A 599 -16.77 -13.01 10.56
N ASN A 600 -17.86 -12.89 9.79
CA ASN A 600 -18.17 -13.83 8.71
C ASN A 600 -17.14 -13.71 7.57
N LEU A 601 -16.78 -12.50 7.14
CA LEU A 601 -15.78 -12.28 6.08
C LEU A 601 -14.41 -12.89 6.44
N PHE A 602 -13.96 -12.76 7.69
CA PHE A 602 -12.73 -13.43 8.14
C PHE A 602 -12.84 -14.96 8.11
N SER A 603 -14.02 -15.51 8.41
CA SER A 603 -14.25 -16.96 8.35
C SER A 603 -14.28 -17.48 6.91
N GLU A 604 -14.82 -16.69 5.98
CA GLU A 604 -14.81 -17.00 4.55
C GLU A 604 -13.39 -16.88 3.97
N MET A 605 -12.62 -15.85 4.36
CA MET A 605 -11.21 -15.71 3.96
C MET A 605 -10.35 -16.88 4.46
N ASP A 606 -10.54 -17.30 5.72
CA ASP A 606 -9.87 -18.48 6.26
C ASP A 606 -10.16 -19.73 5.40
N ARG A 607 -11.44 -19.99 5.10
CA ARG A 607 -11.81 -21.13 4.25
C ARG A 607 -11.16 -21.05 2.86
N TRP A 608 -11.12 -19.85 2.29
CA TRP A 608 -10.49 -19.61 0.99
C TRP A 608 -9.00 -19.93 1.02
N LEU A 609 -8.25 -19.34 1.97
CA LEU A 609 -6.81 -19.52 2.11
C LEU A 609 -6.43 -20.96 2.47
N MET A 610 -7.19 -21.60 3.36
CA MET A 610 -6.96 -23.00 3.71
C MET A 610 -7.23 -23.94 2.54
N GLY A 611 -8.23 -23.65 1.70
CA GLY A 611 -8.45 -24.36 0.44
C GLY A 611 -7.24 -24.26 -0.50
N ILE A 612 -6.70 -23.05 -0.68
CA ILE A 612 -5.49 -22.81 -1.49
C ILE A 612 -4.28 -23.56 -0.92
N LYS A 613 -4.04 -23.49 0.40
CA LYS A 613 -2.91 -24.16 1.07
C LYS A 613 -3.04 -25.69 1.03
N GLY A 614 -4.26 -26.21 1.03
CA GLY A 614 -4.55 -27.64 0.87
C GLY A 614 -4.46 -28.15 -0.58
N ASP A 615 -4.28 -27.25 -1.56
CA ASP A 615 -4.17 -27.60 -2.97
C ASP A 615 -2.71 -27.88 -3.37
N PHE A 616 -2.38 -29.17 -3.42
CA PHE A 616 -1.08 -29.66 -3.87
C PHE A 616 -1.00 -29.92 -5.38
N SER A 617 -1.96 -29.45 -6.18
CA SER A 617 -1.87 -29.52 -7.64
C SER A 617 -0.79 -28.59 -8.20
N ASP A 618 -0.33 -28.87 -9.41
CA ASP A 618 0.63 -28.03 -10.15
C ASP A 618 -0.03 -26.80 -10.80
N SER A 619 -1.25 -26.43 -10.38
CA SER A 619 -1.95 -25.26 -10.90
C SER A 619 -1.26 -23.96 -10.47
N GLU A 620 -1.26 -22.96 -11.34
CA GLU A 620 -0.81 -21.61 -11.00
C GLU A 620 -1.60 -21.04 -9.81
N LEU A 621 -0.96 -20.21 -8.98
CA LEU A 621 -1.59 -19.67 -7.76
C LEU A 621 -2.89 -18.92 -8.08
N ALA A 622 -2.93 -18.11 -9.15
CA ALA A 622 -4.15 -17.41 -9.57
C ALA A 622 -5.30 -18.37 -9.88
N ALA A 623 -5.02 -19.53 -10.49
CA ALA A 623 -6.02 -20.56 -10.75
C ALA A 623 -6.49 -21.21 -9.43
N LYS A 624 -5.58 -21.47 -8.48
CA LYS A 624 -5.94 -21.97 -7.15
C LYS A 624 -6.83 -20.98 -6.40
N VAL A 625 -6.47 -19.70 -6.40
CA VAL A 625 -7.28 -18.63 -5.80
C VAL A 625 -8.69 -18.64 -6.37
N LYS A 626 -8.84 -18.65 -7.69
CA LYS A 626 -10.16 -18.75 -8.32
C LYS A 626 -10.92 -20.01 -7.91
N ASN A 627 -10.28 -21.17 -7.96
CA ASN A 627 -10.92 -22.47 -7.74
C ASN A 627 -11.35 -22.70 -6.28
N HIS A 628 -10.65 -22.10 -5.32
CA HIS A 628 -10.92 -22.25 -3.89
C HIS A 628 -11.74 -21.11 -3.30
N LYS A 629 -12.19 -20.15 -4.11
CA LYS A 629 -13.13 -19.12 -3.68
C LYS A 629 -14.39 -19.79 -3.10
N PRO A 630 -14.79 -19.50 -1.84
CA PRO A 630 -15.99 -20.07 -1.25
C PRO A 630 -17.23 -19.72 -2.08
N SER A 631 -18.10 -20.70 -2.34
CA SER A 631 -19.35 -20.50 -3.10
C SER A 631 -20.38 -19.62 -2.38
N THR A 632 -20.15 -19.32 -1.10
CA THR A 632 -20.97 -18.43 -0.26
C THR A 632 -20.45 -16.99 -0.24
N LEU A 633 -19.29 -16.75 -0.84
CA LEU A 633 -18.58 -15.48 -0.83
C LEU A 633 -18.64 -14.83 -2.22
N ASP A 634 -19.83 -14.46 -2.66
CA ASP A 634 -20.02 -13.64 -3.86
C ASP A 634 -20.25 -12.18 -3.49
N ASP A 635 -20.12 -11.32 -4.49
CA ASP A 635 -20.50 -9.92 -4.39
C ASP A 635 -21.90 -9.77 -3.81
N ALA A 636 -22.07 -8.84 -2.89
CA ALA A 636 -23.37 -8.60 -2.30
C ALA A 636 -23.50 -7.20 -1.72
N CYS A 637 -24.75 -6.82 -1.51
CA CYS A 637 -25.11 -5.66 -0.72
C CYS A 637 -26.18 -6.01 0.31
N TRP A 638 -26.39 -5.14 1.29
CA TRP A 638 -27.42 -5.32 2.30
C TRP A 638 -28.50 -4.26 2.18
N GLN A 639 -29.76 -4.69 2.14
CA GLN A 639 -30.86 -3.80 2.47
C GLN A 639 -30.97 -3.73 4.00
N ASN A 640 -30.89 -2.53 4.57
CA ASN A 640 -30.89 -2.32 6.03
C ASN A 640 -32.15 -1.60 6.56
N ASP A 641 -33.26 -1.70 5.82
CA ASP A 641 -34.57 -1.25 6.28
C ASP A 641 -35.13 -2.21 7.37
N ASP A 642 -36.44 -2.14 7.65
CA ASP A 642 -37.09 -2.91 8.73
C ASP A 642 -36.84 -4.43 8.62
N ASP A 643 -36.76 -4.99 7.41
CA ASP A 643 -36.40 -6.39 7.14
C ASP A 643 -35.00 -6.47 6.52
N ARG A 644 -33.97 -6.47 7.37
CA ARG A 644 -32.58 -6.59 6.92
C ARG A 644 -32.37 -7.85 6.09
N SER A 645 -31.83 -7.72 4.88
CA SER A 645 -31.52 -8.86 4.02
C SER A 645 -30.21 -8.65 3.25
N LYS A 646 -29.52 -9.76 2.96
CA LYS A 646 -28.36 -9.80 2.06
C LYS A 646 -28.86 -10.09 0.65
N ILE A 647 -28.40 -9.31 -0.32
CA ILE A 647 -28.69 -9.46 -1.74
C ILE A 647 -27.40 -9.87 -2.44
N ASP A 648 -27.31 -11.14 -2.84
CA ASP A 648 -26.16 -11.66 -3.60
C ASP A 648 -26.29 -11.23 -5.06
N GLU A 649 -25.53 -10.22 -5.45
CA GLU A 649 -25.59 -9.61 -6.77
C GLU A 649 -24.23 -8.96 -7.11
N LEU A 650 -23.77 -9.16 -8.36
CA LEU A 650 -22.53 -8.58 -8.86
C LEU A 650 -22.53 -7.05 -8.68
N GLN A 651 -21.52 -6.52 -7.99
CA GLN A 651 -21.38 -5.09 -7.85
C GLN A 651 -20.84 -4.47 -9.14
N THR A 652 -21.61 -3.57 -9.75
CA THR A 652 -21.23 -2.83 -10.96
C THR A 652 -21.23 -1.33 -10.70
N TYR A 653 -20.31 -0.58 -11.33
CA TYR A 653 -20.23 0.87 -11.17
C TYR A 653 -21.53 1.58 -11.57
N SER A 654 -22.16 1.14 -12.66
CA SER A 654 -23.46 1.64 -13.12
C SER A 654 -24.36 0.47 -13.51
N GLY A 655 -25.68 0.69 -13.48
CA GLY A 655 -26.66 -0.35 -13.75
C GLY A 655 -28.00 -0.07 -13.10
N VAL A 656 -28.90 -1.06 -13.17
CA VAL A 656 -30.26 -1.02 -12.58
C VAL A 656 -30.47 -2.16 -11.58
N SER A 657 -29.38 -2.71 -11.05
CA SER A 657 -29.40 -3.75 -10.01
C SER A 657 -30.00 -3.24 -8.70
N ASP A 658 -30.43 -4.15 -7.82
CA ASP A 658 -30.90 -3.77 -6.49
C ASP A 658 -29.77 -3.10 -5.70
N CYS A 659 -28.55 -3.61 -5.83
CA CYS A 659 -27.37 -2.99 -5.22
C CYS A 659 -27.04 -1.61 -5.80
N ASN A 660 -27.21 -1.37 -7.11
CA ASN A 660 -27.05 -0.03 -7.69
C ASN A 660 -28.11 0.95 -7.19
N ASN A 661 -29.33 0.47 -6.95
CA ASN A 661 -30.42 1.31 -6.43
C ASN A 661 -30.21 1.65 -4.94
N LEU A 662 -29.72 0.70 -4.14
CA LEU A 662 -29.41 0.91 -2.73
C LEU A 662 -28.17 1.79 -2.53
N TYR A 663 -27.14 1.59 -3.37
CA TYR A 663 -25.82 2.18 -3.21
C TYR A 663 -25.31 2.74 -4.55
N PRO A 664 -25.91 3.84 -5.06
CA PRO A 664 -25.51 4.42 -6.33
C PRO A 664 -24.07 4.92 -6.28
N ALA A 665 -23.30 4.65 -7.34
CA ALA A 665 -21.95 5.19 -7.47
C ALA A 665 -21.97 6.54 -8.18
N TYR A 666 -21.10 7.43 -7.74
CA TYR A 666 -20.90 8.75 -8.34
C TYR A 666 -19.47 8.89 -8.85
N SER A 667 -19.29 9.76 -9.84
CA SER A 667 -18.00 9.91 -10.52
C SER A 667 -17.09 10.92 -9.83
N THR A 668 -15.86 11.04 -10.33
CA THR A 668 -14.92 12.11 -9.98
C THR A 668 -14.90 13.22 -11.05
N PRO A 669 -14.29 14.39 -10.78
CA PRO A 669 -14.16 15.45 -11.78
C PRO A 669 -13.45 14.99 -13.06
N ARG A 670 -12.44 14.11 -12.95
CA ARG A 670 -11.76 13.55 -14.13
C ARG A 670 -12.64 12.62 -14.95
N GLN A 671 -13.48 11.82 -14.29
CA GLN A 671 -14.41 10.93 -14.97
C GLN A 671 -15.52 11.73 -15.67
N VAL A 672 -15.99 12.84 -15.09
CA VAL A 672 -16.85 13.82 -15.79
C VAL A 672 -16.15 14.38 -17.03
N ALA A 673 -14.82 14.55 -16.98
CA ALA A 673 -13.98 14.95 -18.11
C ALA A 673 -13.58 13.81 -19.06
N GLY A 674 -14.13 12.59 -18.89
CA GLY A 674 -13.95 11.43 -19.77
C GLY A 674 -12.83 10.46 -19.40
N SER A 675 -12.18 10.63 -18.24
CA SER A 675 -11.18 9.67 -17.73
C SER A 675 -11.79 8.27 -17.50
N PRO A 676 -11.03 7.18 -17.73
CA PRO A 676 -11.53 5.82 -17.49
C PRO A 676 -11.85 5.54 -16.02
N LEU A 677 -12.66 4.50 -15.79
CA LEU A 677 -13.03 4.05 -14.44
C LEU A 677 -11.81 3.60 -13.62
N ALA A 678 -10.78 3.04 -14.25
CA ALA A 678 -9.53 2.64 -13.60
C ALA A 678 -8.83 3.81 -12.90
N ASN A 679 -8.99 5.03 -13.43
CA ASN A 679 -8.43 6.27 -12.88
C ASN A 679 -6.94 6.14 -12.55
N ASP A 680 -6.15 5.65 -13.51
CA ASP A 680 -4.73 5.31 -13.40
C ASP A 680 -3.83 6.07 -14.39
N ILE A 681 -4.41 7.00 -15.17
CA ILE A 681 -3.69 7.88 -16.09
C ILE A 681 -3.29 9.16 -15.34
N VAL A 682 -1.99 9.39 -15.19
CA VAL A 682 -1.43 10.59 -14.56
C VAL A 682 -1.55 11.79 -15.49
N ALA A 683 -1.02 11.63 -16.70
CA ALA A 683 -1.02 12.63 -17.76
C ALA A 683 -1.49 11.98 -19.06
N CYS A 684 -2.61 12.45 -19.60
CA CYS A 684 -3.17 11.94 -20.84
C CYS A 684 -2.33 12.36 -22.07
N GLU A 685 -2.37 11.57 -23.13
CA GLU A 685 -2.01 12.06 -24.47
C GLU A 685 -2.97 13.17 -24.90
N LEU A 686 -2.47 14.13 -25.67
CA LEU A 686 -3.25 15.30 -26.09
C LEU A 686 -3.56 15.25 -27.58
N ARG A 687 -4.80 15.57 -27.94
CA ARG A 687 -5.23 15.75 -29.33
C ARG A 687 -6.00 17.05 -29.51
N PRO A 688 -6.03 17.63 -30.72
CA PRO A 688 -6.89 18.78 -30.99
C PRO A 688 -8.37 18.45 -30.72
N PRO A 689 -9.15 19.38 -30.13
CA PRO A 689 -10.58 19.15 -29.95
C PRO A 689 -11.28 19.12 -31.32
N GLY A 690 -12.19 18.14 -31.48
CA GLY A 690 -13.00 17.93 -32.66
C GLY A 690 -14.46 18.27 -32.39
N ARG A 691 -15.18 18.78 -33.40
CA ARG A 691 -16.60 19.13 -33.25
C ARG A 691 -17.50 17.93 -32.91
N PHE A 692 -17.07 16.72 -33.26
CA PHE A 692 -17.80 15.48 -32.97
C PHE A 692 -17.50 14.90 -31.58
N ASP A 693 -16.63 15.53 -30.80
CA ASP A 693 -16.36 15.14 -29.41
C ASP A 693 -17.48 15.59 -28.45
N TYR A 694 -18.39 16.44 -28.92
CA TYR A 694 -19.41 17.09 -28.10
C TYR A 694 -20.82 16.82 -28.61
N ALA A 695 -21.76 16.59 -27.70
CA ALA A 695 -23.18 16.40 -28.03
C ALA A 695 -23.88 17.73 -28.38
N VAL A 696 -23.33 18.85 -27.90
CA VAL A 696 -23.82 20.21 -28.18
C VAL A 696 -23.23 20.79 -29.45
N GLN A 697 -23.90 21.78 -30.04
CA GLN A 697 -23.39 22.51 -31.20
C GLN A 697 -22.70 23.81 -30.78
N PHE A 698 -21.41 23.93 -31.12
CA PHE A 698 -20.66 25.17 -30.99
C PHE A 698 -20.81 26.04 -32.24
N SER A 699 -21.01 27.34 -32.07
CA SER A 699 -20.79 28.31 -33.15
C SER A 699 -19.32 28.31 -33.62
N GLU A 700 -19.04 28.99 -34.74
CA GLU A 700 -17.65 29.13 -35.21
C GLU A 700 -16.77 29.91 -34.22
N GLN A 701 -17.34 30.89 -33.51
CA GLN A 701 -16.60 31.69 -32.53
C GLN A 701 -16.32 30.87 -31.27
N GLU A 702 -17.32 30.19 -30.73
CA GLU A 702 -17.18 29.35 -29.53
C GLU A 702 -16.21 28.19 -29.77
N PHE A 703 -16.23 27.56 -30.95
CA PHE A 703 -15.27 26.49 -31.26
C PHE A 703 -13.85 27.01 -31.52
N ALA A 704 -13.71 28.26 -32.01
CA ALA A 704 -12.41 28.90 -32.09
C ALA A 704 -11.86 29.20 -30.68
N GLU A 705 -12.69 29.71 -29.78
CA GLU A 705 -12.35 29.93 -28.37
C GLU A 705 -11.97 28.61 -27.67
N LEU A 706 -12.73 27.54 -27.88
CA LEU A 706 -12.40 26.21 -27.35
C LEU A 706 -10.99 25.75 -27.77
N ARG A 707 -10.62 25.95 -29.03
CA ARG A 707 -9.28 25.61 -29.54
C ARG A 707 -8.18 26.53 -28.99
N GLU A 708 -8.51 27.74 -28.59
CA GLU A 708 -7.57 28.65 -27.93
C GLU A 708 -7.35 28.24 -26.47
N ILE A 709 -8.43 27.95 -25.74
CA ILE A 709 -8.40 27.41 -24.38
C ILE A 709 -7.55 26.13 -24.33
N PHE A 710 -7.78 25.21 -25.27
CA PHE A 710 -7.04 23.95 -25.40
C PHE A 710 -6.02 24.00 -26.54
N SER A 711 -5.19 25.03 -26.57
CA SER A 711 -4.15 25.19 -27.60
C SER A 711 -3.12 24.05 -27.62
N ALA A 712 -2.87 23.41 -26.47
CA ALA A 712 -2.06 22.19 -26.36
C ALA A 712 -2.82 20.90 -26.71
N GLY A 713 -4.15 20.96 -26.82
CA GLY A 713 -5.04 19.82 -27.02
C GLY A 713 -5.88 19.48 -25.78
N VAL A 714 -6.86 18.60 -25.99
CA VAL A 714 -7.69 17.96 -24.96
C VAL A 714 -7.21 16.51 -24.75
N CYS A 715 -7.50 15.94 -23.59
CA CYS A 715 -7.14 14.56 -23.29
C CYS A 715 -7.74 13.55 -24.28
N ASP A 716 -6.89 12.69 -24.83
CA ASP A 716 -7.25 11.43 -25.47
C ASP A 716 -6.98 10.28 -24.50
N TRP A 717 -7.91 10.08 -23.57
CA TRP A 717 -7.82 9.03 -22.56
C TRP A 717 -7.67 7.61 -23.14
N SER A 718 -8.02 7.41 -24.41
CA SER A 718 -7.90 6.10 -25.07
C SER A 718 -6.47 5.67 -25.36
N GLN A 719 -5.50 6.60 -25.33
CA GLN A 719 -4.09 6.31 -25.60
C GLN A 719 -3.30 5.98 -24.33
N GLY A 720 -3.91 6.08 -23.14
CA GLY A 720 -3.25 5.83 -21.86
C GLY A 720 -2.39 7.01 -21.39
N ASP A 721 -1.39 6.71 -20.57
CA ASP A 721 -0.48 7.70 -20.00
C ASP A 721 0.63 8.13 -20.98
N ARG A 722 0.82 9.44 -21.10
CA ARG A 722 1.80 10.11 -21.98
C ARG A 722 3.24 9.73 -21.70
N SER A 723 3.55 9.23 -20.50
CA SER A 723 4.89 8.69 -20.22
C SER A 723 5.23 7.44 -21.04
N GLY A 724 4.21 6.75 -21.57
CA GLY A 724 4.37 5.45 -22.22
C GLY A 724 4.90 4.37 -21.28
N ALA A 725 4.89 4.63 -19.97
CA ALA A 725 5.39 3.72 -18.96
C ALA A 725 4.44 2.54 -18.76
N SER A 726 5.01 1.41 -18.37
CA SER A 726 4.27 0.24 -17.91
C SER A 726 4.88 -0.23 -16.60
N HIS A 727 4.10 -0.91 -15.77
CA HIS A 727 4.60 -1.54 -14.56
C HIS A 727 5.80 -2.44 -14.88
N GLN A 728 6.88 -2.32 -14.09
CA GLN A 728 8.16 -3.01 -14.37
C GLN A 728 8.31 -4.32 -13.58
N GLY A 729 7.24 -4.81 -12.95
CA GLY A 729 7.21 -6.05 -12.19
C GLY A 729 7.43 -5.84 -10.69
N VAL A 730 7.40 -6.95 -9.95
CA VAL A 730 7.35 -6.97 -8.49
C VAL A 730 8.71 -6.81 -7.80
N TRP A 731 8.68 -6.57 -6.50
CA TRP A 731 9.83 -6.48 -5.61
C TRP A 731 10.83 -5.38 -6.00
N LYS A 732 10.34 -4.26 -6.54
CA LYS A 732 11.18 -3.11 -6.87
C LYS A 732 11.80 -2.48 -5.64
N SER A 733 13.07 -2.09 -5.80
CA SER A 733 13.91 -1.47 -4.79
C SER A 733 14.35 -0.09 -5.28
N PHE A 734 14.34 0.90 -4.39
CA PHE A 734 14.98 2.20 -4.57
C PHE A 734 16.30 2.30 -3.77
N GLY A 735 16.87 1.12 -3.48
CA GLY A 735 18.05 0.96 -2.66
C GLY A 735 17.74 0.95 -1.16
N PRO A 736 18.74 0.58 -0.34
CA PRO A 736 20.11 0.19 -0.71
C PRO A 736 20.23 -1.21 -1.35
N SER A 737 19.18 -2.03 -1.36
CA SER A 737 19.26 -3.35 -2.01
C SER A 737 19.48 -3.23 -3.53
N PRO A 738 20.53 -3.86 -4.08
CA PRO A 738 20.81 -3.82 -5.51
C PRO A 738 19.90 -4.77 -6.31
N ILE A 739 19.14 -5.64 -5.64
CA ILE A 739 18.24 -6.58 -6.29
C ILE A 739 16.97 -5.85 -6.69
N ASN A 740 16.57 -6.00 -7.96
CA ASN A 740 15.41 -5.33 -8.56
C ASN A 740 15.42 -3.80 -8.40
N GLN A 741 16.62 -3.20 -8.35
CA GLN A 741 16.76 -1.76 -8.23
C GLN A 741 16.15 -1.05 -9.44
N LEU A 742 15.31 -0.03 -9.18
CA LEU A 742 14.76 0.88 -10.17
C LEU A 742 15.51 2.22 -10.05
N TYR A 743 16.18 2.59 -11.13
CA TYR A 743 17.07 3.76 -11.30
C TYR A 743 18.43 3.71 -10.59
#